data_AF-A0A0B4D752-F1
#
_entry.id   AF-A0A0B4D752-F1
#
_cell.length_a   1.000
_cell.length_b   1.000
_cell.length_c   1.000
_cell.angle_alpha   90.00
_cell.angle_beta   90.00
_cell.angle_gamma   90.00
#
_symmetry.space_group_name_H-M   'P 1'
#
loop_
_entity.id
_entity.type
_entity.pdbx_description
1 polymer ?
#
loop_
_entity_poly.entity_id
_entity_poly.type
_entity_poly.pdbx_seq_one_letter_code
_entity_poly.pdbx_strand_id
1 'polypeptide(L)'
;MAAVKSAGGKKLVIVESPTKMKSIQGYLGDGYEVLSSVGHIRDLADKKDIPAELKKTSVGKYSIDIENGFTPLYVESERGKKTVAELKRALKNADELLLATDEDREGEAIAWHLLEALKPKVPVKRMVFHEITKDAIRAAVDNTRELDLALVDAQETRRILDRLYGWDVSDVTRRKVGQGTSAGRVQSAATRLVVDRERERMAFVSASYWDVEALAASGQESFATRLARLDGAPLARGTDFDDAGQLKKAVVVLTESQARELATAIETRGDATVTAVEAKPGTRSPKPPFTTSTLQQEAGRKLSMSAKHAMGVAQRLYEKGFITYMRTDSTALSTQAVTAARTQAVALYGDKAVPVNPRSYRNNSKNAQEAHEAIRPSGDAFRTPASVASSLDRDELRLYELIWKRTVASQMSDAKYETTTVTLEAEAAGRTAAFTASGTVYTFKGFLEAYEEGRDEKRGDADKSDDQSLPALAVGDVLSLSDVEPKGHATSPKPRYTEASLVKALEEKGIGRPSTFASIIDVIINREYVTKRGQALVPSWLAFSVVRLLEEHFADLVDYDFTAALEDDLDAIARGEQQRVAWLNEFYFGSENHVGLRHILDNLGEIDAREINATKIGDVATLRFGRYGPYLDVPNDDGTTRIVNVPSDLAPDELTPDKARELIDAPIAGDRVLGQNPDNGRDIVVKDGRFGPYLEEVLPAEPEPEPEPVATEGAPKKRVAKKKVEAPKPRRASIFKSMSPETIDLETALKLFSLPRTVGVDPETQTPITAQNGPYGPYLKKGTDSRSLASEDQIFDITLEQALEIYAQPKYANRAASFLKEFEADPVSGKPIRIKDGRFGAYVTDGTTNVTIPRGQTADDVTFEVAVQMLADKRAKGPAPKRTTRRATTTRKPAAKKK
;
A
#
# COMPACT_ATOMS: atom_id res chain seq x y z
N MET A 1 14.02 61.71 17.00
CA MET A 1 12.77 61.38 16.29
C MET A 1 12.33 60.00 16.76
N ALA A 2 11.19 59.95 17.46
CA ALA A 2 10.65 58.72 18.02
C ALA A 2 10.05 57.86 16.91
N ALA A 3 10.41 56.58 16.86
CA ALA A 3 9.75 55.60 16.02
C ALA A 3 8.30 55.45 16.50
N VAL A 4 7.36 55.75 15.60
CA VAL A 4 5.93 55.54 15.81
C VAL A 4 5.73 54.03 16.01
N LYS A 5 5.41 53.61 17.23
CA LYS A 5 4.88 52.27 17.51
C LYS A 5 3.56 52.14 16.73
N SER A 6 3.45 51.15 15.84
CA SER A 6 2.17 50.79 15.22
C SER A 6 1.17 50.45 16.32
N ALA A 7 0.01 51.11 16.29
CA ALA A 7 -0.99 51.09 17.36
C ALA A 7 -1.88 49.82 17.41
N GLY A 8 -1.53 48.76 16.67
CA GLY A 8 -2.12 47.43 16.83
C GLY A 8 -0.99 46.45 17.07
N GLY A 9 -1.01 45.75 18.21
CA GLY A 9 0.09 44.84 18.52
C GLY A 9 -0.03 43.51 17.79
N LYS A 10 0.99 42.66 17.99
CA LYS A 10 1.37 41.60 17.05
C LYS A 10 0.45 40.39 17.23
N LYS A 11 -0.09 39.83 16.14
CA LYS A 11 -0.90 38.59 16.19
C LYS A 11 -0.03 37.38 15.87
N LEU A 12 -0.17 36.29 16.63
CA LEU A 12 0.50 35.02 16.34
C LEU A 12 -0.44 34.13 15.54
N VAL A 13 0.03 33.60 14.41
CA VAL A 13 -0.69 32.62 13.60
C VAL A 13 0.06 31.30 13.64
N ILE A 14 -0.62 30.19 13.93
CA ILE A 14 -0.01 28.85 13.94
C ILE A 14 -0.63 27.98 12.85
N VAL A 15 0.21 27.46 11.96
CA VAL A 15 -0.16 26.54 10.86
C VAL A 15 0.54 25.19 11.04
N GLU A 16 0.13 24.14 10.31
CA GLU A 16 0.76 22.83 10.51
C GLU A 16 2.10 22.65 9.81
N SER A 17 2.40 23.38 8.72
CA SER A 17 3.62 23.17 7.93
C SER A 17 4.48 24.42 7.69
N PRO A 18 5.83 24.26 7.55
CA PRO A 18 6.72 25.39 7.27
C PRO A 18 6.50 26.04 5.91
N THR A 19 5.97 25.31 4.94
CA THR A 19 5.64 25.86 3.61
C THR A 19 4.47 26.83 3.74
N LYS A 20 3.38 26.40 4.38
CA LYS A 20 2.23 27.28 4.67
C LYS A 20 2.63 28.50 5.46
N MET A 21 3.51 28.32 6.44
CA MET A 21 4.02 29.42 7.27
C MET A 21 4.63 30.51 6.39
N LYS A 22 5.47 30.16 5.43
CA LYS A 22 6.07 31.12 4.48
C LYS A 22 5.03 31.77 3.58
N SER A 23 4.12 30.99 3.01
CA SER A 23 3.06 31.50 2.11
C SER A 23 2.14 32.49 2.82
N ILE A 24 1.61 32.12 3.99
CA ILE A 24 0.67 32.93 4.78
C ILE A 24 1.37 34.17 5.36
N GLN A 25 2.63 34.05 5.82
CA GLN A 25 3.42 35.21 6.27
C GLN A 25 3.55 36.26 5.17
N GLY A 26 3.76 35.84 3.92
CA GLY A 26 3.85 36.73 2.76
C GLY A 26 2.54 37.48 2.44
N TYR A 27 1.39 36.91 2.79
CA TYR A 27 0.08 37.53 2.53
C TYR A 27 -0.40 38.46 3.65
N LEU A 28 -0.07 38.12 4.90
CA LEU A 28 -0.50 38.86 6.09
C LEU A 28 0.43 40.04 6.45
N GLY A 29 1.72 39.95 6.12
CA GLY A 29 2.69 41.02 6.36
C GLY A 29 3.11 41.18 7.83
N ASP A 30 3.73 42.32 8.16
CA ASP A 30 4.49 42.54 9.41
C ASP A 30 3.65 42.59 10.70
N GLY A 31 2.33 42.78 10.58
CA GLY A 31 1.39 42.75 11.72
C GLY A 31 1.17 41.35 12.31
N TYR A 32 1.63 40.31 11.61
CA TYR A 32 1.46 38.91 11.98
C TYR A 32 2.81 38.22 12.11
N GLU A 33 2.96 37.38 13.13
CA GLU A 33 4.03 36.38 13.23
C GLU A 33 3.43 35.02 12.93
N VAL A 34 3.82 34.40 11.82
CA VAL A 34 3.32 33.09 11.43
C VAL A 34 4.37 32.03 11.78
N LEU A 35 3.98 31.02 12.55
CA LEU A 35 4.82 29.89 12.95
C LEU A 35 4.18 28.56 12.60
N SER A 36 5.00 27.51 12.51
CA SER A 36 4.56 26.15 12.17
C SER A 36 4.63 25.22 13.38
N SER A 37 3.58 24.44 13.62
CA SER A 37 3.60 23.33 14.60
C SER A 37 4.39 22.11 14.09
N VAL A 38 4.54 22.01 12.76
CA VAL A 38 5.19 20.90 12.06
C VAL A 38 4.46 19.57 12.26
N GLY A 39 3.13 19.63 12.20
CA GLY A 39 2.18 18.55 12.46
C GLY A 39 1.71 18.48 13.91
N HIS A 40 1.36 17.27 14.34
CA HIS A 40 0.98 16.96 15.72
C HIS A 40 2.13 17.21 16.70
N ILE A 41 1.84 17.92 17.79
CA ILE A 41 2.81 18.21 18.87
C ILE A 41 2.67 17.23 20.05
N ARG A 42 1.53 16.57 20.18
CA ARG A 42 1.22 15.56 21.19
C ARG A 42 0.76 14.26 20.52
N ASP A 43 0.97 13.13 21.17
CA ASP A 43 0.37 11.84 20.82
C ASP A 43 0.21 11.00 22.11
N LEU A 44 -0.51 9.87 22.02
CA LEU A 44 -0.67 8.91 23.10
C LEU A 44 0.70 8.48 23.63
N ALA A 45 0.84 8.42 24.96
CA ALA A 45 2.09 8.15 25.64
C ALA A 45 2.73 6.82 25.21
N ASP A 46 4.05 6.82 24.98
CA ASP A 46 4.83 5.59 24.96
C ASP A 46 4.97 5.02 26.37
N LYS A 47 5.17 3.71 26.51
CA LYS A 47 5.31 3.01 27.81
C LYS A 47 6.36 3.62 28.75
N LYS A 48 7.39 4.27 28.21
CA LYS A 48 8.45 4.96 28.96
C LYS A 48 7.98 6.27 29.61
N ASP A 49 7.01 6.94 28.99
CA ASP A 49 6.51 8.26 29.39
C ASP A 49 5.28 8.13 30.32
N ILE A 50 4.74 6.92 30.50
CA ILE A 50 3.65 6.63 31.43
C ILE A 50 4.19 6.65 32.87
N PRO A 51 3.56 7.38 33.80
CA PRO A 51 3.90 7.36 35.23
C PRO A 51 3.82 5.96 35.85
N ALA A 52 4.70 5.65 36.81
CA ALA A 52 4.85 4.29 37.35
C ALA A 52 3.57 3.74 37.98
N GLU A 53 2.81 4.62 38.63
CA GLU A 53 1.50 4.37 39.25
C GLU A 53 0.43 3.98 38.22
N LEU A 54 0.46 4.56 37.02
CA LEU A 54 -0.51 4.26 35.96
C LEU A 54 -0.14 3.01 35.15
N LYS A 55 1.11 2.53 35.20
CA LYS A 55 1.56 1.36 34.44
C LYS A 55 0.83 0.05 34.77
N LYS A 56 0.19 -0.04 35.93
CA LYS A 56 -0.59 -1.21 36.36
C LYS A 56 -2.08 -1.13 36.01
N THR A 57 -2.52 -0.01 35.43
CA THR A 57 -3.90 0.22 34.98
C THR A 57 -4.04 0.01 33.47
N SER A 58 -5.24 0.21 32.93
CA SER A 58 -5.49 0.24 31.48
C SER A 58 -4.60 1.24 30.74
N VAL A 59 -4.27 2.38 31.37
CA VAL A 59 -3.33 3.38 30.84
C VAL A 59 -1.97 2.76 30.55
N GLY A 60 -1.48 1.86 31.41
CA GLY A 60 -0.21 1.17 31.20
C GLY A 60 -0.15 0.30 29.95
N LYS A 61 -1.32 -0.22 29.52
CA LYS A 61 -1.46 -1.07 28.34
C LYS A 61 -1.79 -0.26 27.08
N TYR A 62 -2.75 0.65 27.17
CA TYR A 62 -3.33 1.34 26.01
C TYR A 62 -2.95 2.81 25.89
N SER A 63 -2.36 3.40 26.94
CA SER A 63 -2.23 4.85 27.14
C SER A 63 -3.59 5.57 27.22
N ILE A 64 -4.64 4.81 27.57
CA ILE A 64 -6.03 5.26 27.67
C ILE A 64 -6.59 4.68 28.97
N ASP A 65 -7.25 5.53 29.75
CA ASP A 65 -8.00 5.13 30.94
C ASP A 65 -9.41 4.69 30.53
N ILE A 66 -9.58 3.40 30.28
CA ILE A 66 -10.86 2.84 29.80
C ILE A 66 -11.93 2.84 30.88
N GLU A 67 -11.54 2.83 32.16
CA GLU A 67 -12.46 2.82 33.29
C GLU A 67 -13.05 4.22 33.56
N ASN A 68 -12.30 5.29 33.25
CA ASN A 68 -12.72 6.68 33.46
C ASN A 68 -12.96 7.42 32.15
N GLY A 69 -13.95 6.94 31.38
CA GLY A 69 -14.47 7.64 30.19
C GLY A 69 -13.51 7.63 28.99
N PHE A 70 -12.66 6.62 28.87
CA PHE A 70 -11.68 6.48 27.79
C PHE A 70 -10.71 7.67 27.70
N THR A 71 -10.32 8.24 28.84
CA THR A 71 -9.46 9.44 28.87
C THR A 71 -8.06 9.10 28.32
N PRO A 72 -7.61 9.71 27.22
CA PRO A 72 -6.28 9.45 26.66
C PRO A 72 -5.17 10.17 27.43
N LEU A 73 -4.04 9.49 27.64
CA LEU A 73 -2.83 10.11 28.16
C LEU A 73 -1.97 10.63 27.00
N TYR A 74 -2.15 11.90 26.66
CA TYR A 74 -1.33 12.59 25.68
C TYR A 74 -0.02 13.13 26.29
N VAL A 75 1.09 12.93 25.58
CA VAL A 75 2.40 13.50 25.93
C VAL A 75 2.98 14.26 24.75
N GLU A 76 3.77 15.29 25.05
CA GLU A 76 4.54 16.00 24.02
C GLU A 76 5.63 15.08 23.46
N SER A 77 5.65 14.92 22.13
CA SER A 77 6.74 14.20 21.47
C SER A 77 8.06 14.95 21.65
N GLU A 78 9.21 14.27 21.49
CA GLU A 78 10.53 14.92 21.58
C GLU A 78 10.70 16.10 20.59
N ARG A 79 10.06 15.99 19.42
CA ARG A 79 9.96 17.09 18.46
C ARG A 79 9.00 18.17 18.97
N GLY A 80 7.83 17.77 19.43
CA GLY A 80 6.78 18.64 19.98
C GLY A 80 7.29 19.54 21.10
N LYS A 81 8.08 19.02 22.04
CA LYS A 81 8.67 19.81 23.16
C LYS A 81 9.44 21.04 22.68
N LYS A 82 10.23 20.89 21.61
CA LYS A 82 11.01 21.99 21.02
C LYS A 82 10.09 23.02 20.38
N THR A 83 9.12 22.56 19.59
CA THR A 83 8.16 23.43 18.92
C THR A 83 7.27 24.18 19.91
N VAL A 84 6.72 23.49 20.93
CA VAL A 84 5.89 24.11 21.98
C VAL A 84 6.68 25.18 22.73
N ALA A 85 7.97 24.96 23.01
CA ALA A 85 8.80 25.96 23.66
C ALA A 85 9.02 27.22 22.80
N GLU A 86 9.10 27.07 21.48
CA GLU A 86 9.19 28.18 20.52
C GLU A 86 7.86 28.94 20.42
N LEU A 87 6.75 28.22 20.23
CA LEU A 87 5.40 28.79 20.17
C LEU A 87 5.04 29.55 21.46
N LYS A 88 5.38 29.00 22.64
CA LYS A 88 5.21 29.68 23.93
C LYS A 88 6.02 30.98 24.05
N ARG A 89 7.15 31.10 23.35
CA ARG A 89 7.94 32.35 23.34
C ARG A 89 7.29 33.40 22.46
N ALA A 90 6.84 33.03 21.26
CA ALA A 90 6.14 33.94 20.37
C ALA A 90 4.82 34.43 20.99
N LEU A 91 4.06 33.52 21.60
CA LEU A 91 2.77 33.82 22.23
C LEU A 91 2.86 34.83 23.39
N LYS A 92 4.01 34.95 24.06
CA LYS A 92 4.20 35.95 25.14
C LYS A 92 4.17 37.39 24.64
N ASN A 93 4.50 37.61 23.37
CA ASN A 93 4.59 38.93 22.76
C ASN A 93 3.41 39.20 21.81
N ALA A 94 2.44 38.28 21.76
CA ALA A 94 1.28 38.40 20.89
C ALA A 94 0.06 38.87 21.68
N ASP A 95 -0.82 39.65 21.04
CA ASP A 95 -2.07 40.11 21.64
C ASP A 95 -3.27 39.20 21.30
N GLU A 96 -3.14 38.37 20.26
CA GLU A 96 -4.15 37.44 19.78
C GLU A 96 -3.45 36.22 19.16
N LEU A 97 -4.06 35.04 19.31
CA LEU A 97 -3.62 33.79 18.70
C LEU A 97 -4.64 33.31 17.65
N LEU A 98 -4.20 33.14 16.41
CA LEU A 98 -4.98 32.54 15.32
C LEU A 98 -4.49 31.10 15.07
N LEU A 99 -5.40 30.13 15.20
CA LEU A 99 -5.15 28.73 14.85
C LEU A 99 -5.59 28.47 13.41
N ALA A 100 -4.62 28.25 12.53
CA ALA A 100 -4.76 28.21 11.08
C ALA A 100 -4.42 26.83 10.49
N THR A 101 -4.82 25.77 11.18
CA THR A 101 -4.69 24.38 10.71
C THR A 101 -5.75 24.05 9.66
N ASP A 102 -5.53 22.95 8.92
CA ASP A 102 -6.49 22.45 7.93
C ASP A 102 -7.91 22.26 8.51
N GLU A 103 -8.92 22.38 7.66
CA GLU A 103 -10.34 22.28 8.04
C GLU A 103 -10.86 20.83 7.96
N ASP A 104 -10.06 19.87 8.41
CA ASP A 104 -10.51 18.50 8.62
C ASP A 104 -10.45 18.16 10.11
N ARG A 105 -10.97 16.98 10.49
CA ARG A 105 -10.96 16.52 11.88
C ARG A 105 -9.54 16.44 12.47
N GLU A 106 -8.53 16.16 11.64
CA GLU A 106 -7.13 16.11 12.04
C GLU A 106 -6.59 17.50 12.36
N GLY A 107 -6.86 18.49 11.50
CA GLY A 107 -6.47 19.88 11.71
C GLY A 107 -7.17 20.50 12.92
N GLU A 108 -8.43 20.16 13.18
CA GLU A 108 -9.15 20.60 14.38
C GLU A 108 -8.54 19.99 15.66
N ALA A 109 -8.18 18.70 15.64
CA ALA A 109 -7.47 18.06 16.74
C ALA A 109 -6.07 18.66 16.99
N ILE A 110 -5.33 19.03 15.94
CA ILE A 110 -4.05 19.75 16.09
C ILE A 110 -4.27 21.10 16.76
N ALA A 111 -5.30 21.86 16.34
CA ALA A 111 -5.65 23.15 16.95
C ALA A 111 -5.99 22.98 18.43
N TRP A 112 -6.77 21.95 18.79
CA TRP A 112 -7.07 21.60 20.17
C TRP A 112 -5.81 21.23 20.97
N HIS A 113 -4.92 20.40 20.41
CA HIS A 113 -3.67 20.04 21.08
C HIS A 113 -2.75 21.25 21.29
N LEU A 114 -2.73 22.21 20.37
CA LEU A 114 -2.03 23.49 20.53
C LEU A 114 -2.61 24.29 21.69
N LEU A 115 -3.94 24.43 21.75
CA LEU A 115 -4.61 25.13 22.84
C LEU A 115 -4.23 24.55 24.21
N GLU A 116 -4.34 23.25 24.35
CA GLU A 116 -4.03 22.51 25.58
C GLU A 116 -2.55 22.59 25.99
N ALA A 117 -1.63 22.51 25.02
CA ALA A 117 -0.20 22.56 25.29
C ALA A 117 0.29 23.99 25.60
N LEU A 118 -0.26 25.00 24.91
CA LEU A 118 0.16 26.39 25.01
C LEU A 118 -0.50 27.12 26.19
N LYS A 119 -1.76 26.80 26.51
CA LYS A 119 -2.57 27.47 27.55
C LYS A 119 -2.55 29.00 27.41
N PRO A 120 -2.98 29.53 26.24
CA PRO A 120 -2.92 30.96 25.95
C PRO A 120 -3.71 31.78 26.97
N LYS A 121 -3.19 32.98 27.27
CA LYS A 121 -3.87 34.00 28.11
C LYS A 121 -4.40 35.18 27.30
N VAL A 122 -4.37 35.02 25.98
CA VAL A 122 -4.82 36.01 24.99
C VAL A 122 -5.99 35.41 24.22
N PRO A 123 -6.85 36.24 23.58
CA PRO A 123 -7.91 35.74 22.73
C PRO A 123 -7.40 34.74 21.68
N VAL A 124 -8.13 33.65 21.50
CA VAL A 124 -7.83 32.61 20.52
C VAL A 124 -8.96 32.57 19.50
N LYS A 125 -8.63 32.47 18.22
CA LYS A 125 -9.61 32.34 17.14
C LYS A 125 -9.21 31.25 16.17
N ARG A 126 -10.18 30.50 15.64
CA ARG A 126 -9.97 29.49 14.60
C ARG A 126 -10.11 30.12 13.22
N MET A 127 -9.04 30.10 12.44
CA MET A 127 -8.96 30.63 11.07
C MET A 127 -9.01 29.48 10.06
N VAL A 128 -10.05 29.41 9.24
CA VAL A 128 -10.31 28.32 8.29
C VAL A 128 -10.33 28.83 6.85
N PHE A 129 -9.84 28.01 5.92
CA PHE A 129 -9.73 28.31 4.50
C PHE A 129 -9.55 27.02 3.68
N HIS A 130 -10.05 27.03 2.44
CA HIS A 130 -9.96 25.88 1.52
C HIS A 130 -8.90 26.02 0.43
N GLU A 131 -8.30 27.21 0.32
CA GLU A 131 -7.17 27.50 -0.58
C GLU A 131 -6.25 28.57 0.02
N ILE A 132 -4.98 28.54 -0.39
CA ILE A 132 -3.95 29.45 0.13
C ILE A 132 -3.67 30.52 -0.92
N THR A 133 -4.61 31.46 -1.04
CA THR A 133 -4.47 32.67 -1.86
C THR A 133 -4.47 33.91 -0.97
N LYS A 134 -3.96 35.03 -1.49
CA LYS A 134 -3.91 36.29 -0.74
C LYS A 134 -5.30 36.72 -0.26
N ASP A 135 -6.31 36.60 -1.10
CA ASP A 135 -7.67 37.04 -0.79
C ASP A 135 -8.39 36.07 0.15
N ALA A 136 -8.24 34.76 -0.06
CA ALA A 136 -8.82 33.75 0.84
C ALA A 136 -8.26 33.86 2.26
N ILE A 137 -6.95 34.06 2.40
CA ILE A 137 -6.30 34.20 3.71
C ILE A 137 -6.73 35.49 4.42
N ARG A 138 -6.92 36.60 3.68
CA ARG A 138 -7.43 37.85 4.27
C ARG A 138 -8.87 37.71 4.72
N ALA A 139 -9.72 37.10 3.88
CA ALA A 139 -11.11 36.81 4.24
C ALA A 139 -11.21 35.89 5.46
N ALA A 140 -10.33 34.89 5.59
CA ALA A 140 -10.30 33.97 6.72
C ALA A 140 -9.93 34.65 8.05
N VAL A 141 -9.07 35.68 8.02
CA VAL A 141 -8.74 36.48 9.21
C VAL A 141 -9.95 37.27 9.72
N ASP A 142 -10.79 37.76 8.81
CA ASP A 142 -11.96 38.57 9.16
C ASP A 142 -13.17 37.71 9.54
N ASN A 143 -13.19 36.43 9.14
CA ASN A 143 -14.30 35.49 9.34
C ASN A 143 -13.86 34.24 10.12
N THR A 144 -13.36 34.45 11.34
CA THR A 144 -12.96 33.35 12.22
C THR A 144 -14.16 32.69 12.90
N ARG A 145 -14.01 31.42 13.30
CA ARG A 145 -14.97 30.70 14.14
C ARG A 145 -14.36 30.27 15.48
N GLU A 146 -15.19 29.70 16.34
CA GLU A 146 -14.73 28.96 17.52
C GLU A 146 -14.23 27.56 17.13
N LEU A 147 -13.46 26.95 18.02
CA LEU A 147 -13.00 25.57 17.86
C LEU A 147 -14.21 24.62 17.94
N ASP A 148 -14.31 23.70 17.00
CA ASP A 148 -15.37 22.70 16.96
C ASP A 148 -14.95 21.46 17.76
N LEU A 149 -15.50 21.33 18.97
CA LEU A 149 -15.18 20.21 19.85
C LEU A 149 -15.77 18.89 19.38
N ALA A 150 -16.83 18.88 18.57
CA ALA A 150 -17.41 17.66 18.03
C ALA A 150 -16.45 17.01 17.00
N LEU A 151 -15.81 17.84 16.16
CA LEU A 151 -14.75 17.39 15.26
C LEU A 151 -13.53 16.84 16.01
N VAL A 152 -13.15 17.46 17.13
CA VAL A 152 -12.07 16.97 18.00
C VAL A 152 -12.45 15.63 18.62
N ASP A 153 -13.65 15.51 19.17
CA ASP A 153 -14.16 14.27 19.75
C ASP A 153 -14.22 13.14 18.71
N ALA A 154 -14.63 13.41 17.47
CA ALA A 154 -14.62 12.41 16.40
C ALA A 154 -13.19 11.93 16.07
N GLN A 155 -12.20 12.83 16.04
CA GLN A 155 -10.81 12.47 15.82
C GLN A 155 -10.25 11.65 16.99
N GLU A 156 -10.52 12.08 18.23
CA GLU A 156 -10.07 11.39 19.45
C GLU A 156 -10.73 10.01 19.58
N THR A 157 -12.03 9.91 19.25
CA THR A 157 -12.76 8.63 19.17
C THR A 157 -12.08 7.67 18.21
N ARG A 158 -11.77 8.13 16.99
CA ARG A 158 -11.02 7.33 16.00
C ARG A 158 -9.67 6.89 16.56
N ARG A 159 -8.93 7.80 17.19
CA ARG A 159 -7.60 7.52 17.74
C ARG A 159 -7.64 6.47 18.85
N ILE A 160 -8.64 6.53 19.73
CA ILE A 160 -8.89 5.57 20.81
C ILE A 160 -9.33 4.22 20.24
N LEU A 161 -10.32 4.22 19.35
CA LEU A 161 -10.81 3.03 18.63
C LEU A 161 -9.65 2.25 18.00
N ASP A 162 -8.84 2.92 17.19
CA ASP A 162 -7.73 2.30 16.47
C ASP A 162 -6.65 1.78 17.45
N ARG A 163 -6.48 2.43 18.61
CA ARG A 163 -5.55 1.99 19.67
C ARG A 163 -6.05 0.72 20.37
N LEU A 164 -7.32 0.68 20.79
CA LEU A 164 -7.91 -0.48 21.47
C LEU A 164 -7.94 -1.69 20.53
N TYR A 165 -8.52 -1.51 19.34
CA TYR A 165 -8.56 -2.53 18.29
C TYR A 165 -7.15 -3.02 17.96
N GLY A 166 -6.26 -2.08 17.62
CA GLY A 166 -4.93 -2.39 17.13
C GLY A 166 -4.10 -3.13 18.17
N TRP A 167 -4.26 -2.84 19.45
CA TRP A 167 -3.49 -3.51 20.50
C TRP A 167 -3.98 -4.93 20.75
N ASP A 168 -5.29 -5.10 20.97
CA ASP A 168 -5.83 -6.38 21.40
C ASP A 168 -5.92 -7.39 20.26
N VAL A 169 -6.43 -6.99 19.10
CA VAL A 169 -6.57 -7.90 17.96
C VAL A 169 -5.19 -8.28 17.41
N SER A 170 -4.24 -7.34 17.34
CA SER A 170 -2.87 -7.67 16.91
C SER A 170 -2.14 -8.61 17.87
N ASP A 171 -2.51 -8.63 19.15
CA ASP A 171 -1.93 -9.59 20.07
C ASP A 171 -2.37 -11.02 19.77
N VAL A 172 -3.63 -11.19 19.36
CA VAL A 172 -4.16 -12.47 18.90
C VAL A 172 -3.51 -12.88 17.59
N THR A 173 -3.43 -11.99 16.59
CA THR A 173 -2.75 -12.31 15.31
C THR A 173 -1.30 -12.71 15.53
N ARG A 174 -0.55 -12.03 16.41
CA ARG A 174 0.84 -12.38 16.71
C ARG A 174 0.99 -13.75 17.34
N ARG A 175 0.08 -14.10 18.25
CA ARG A 175 0.11 -15.39 18.96
C ARG A 175 -0.35 -16.55 18.06
N LYS A 176 -1.27 -16.31 17.13
CA LYS A 176 -1.95 -17.36 16.35
C LYS A 176 -1.47 -17.49 14.90
N VAL A 177 -0.96 -16.42 14.29
CA VAL A 177 -0.43 -16.42 12.91
C VAL A 177 1.08 -16.33 12.92
N GLY A 178 1.65 -15.29 13.52
CA GLY A 178 3.10 -15.14 13.59
C GLY A 178 3.58 -13.76 14.02
N GLN A 179 4.85 -13.68 14.42
CA GLN A 179 5.50 -12.43 14.80
C GLN A 179 5.52 -11.43 13.62
N GLY A 180 5.35 -10.15 13.91
CA GLY A 180 5.28 -9.08 12.89
C GLY A 180 3.87 -8.82 12.33
N THR A 181 2.91 -9.72 12.55
CA THR A 181 1.51 -9.49 12.17
C THR A 181 0.83 -8.45 13.06
N SER A 182 -0.20 -7.83 12.48
CA SER A 182 -1.11 -6.92 13.16
C SER A 182 -2.48 -6.90 12.52
N ALA A 183 -3.49 -6.56 13.30
CA ALA A 183 -4.81 -6.23 12.80
C ALA A 183 -5.12 -4.76 13.06
N GLY A 184 -5.95 -4.19 12.21
CA GLY A 184 -6.42 -2.81 12.32
C GLY A 184 -7.67 -2.70 11.46
N ARG A 185 -8.74 -2.12 11.98
CA ARG A 185 -10.06 -2.13 11.34
C ARG A 185 -10.02 -1.92 9.82
N VAL A 186 -9.50 -0.77 9.39
CA VAL A 186 -9.47 -0.42 7.95
C VAL A 186 -8.38 -1.18 7.18
N GLN A 187 -7.24 -1.49 7.82
CA GLN A 187 -6.16 -2.27 7.18
C GLN A 187 -6.62 -3.70 6.90
N SER A 188 -7.33 -4.32 7.83
CA SER A 188 -7.84 -5.69 7.75
C SER A 188 -8.91 -5.80 6.67
N ALA A 189 -9.83 -4.83 6.61
CA ALA A 189 -10.84 -4.77 5.55
C ALA A 189 -10.21 -4.60 4.15
N ALA A 190 -9.19 -3.74 4.01
CA ALA A 190 -8.47 -3.58 2.74
C ALA A 190 -7.68 -4.84 2.33
N THR A 191 -7.00 -5.48 3.28
CA THR A 191 -6.34 -6.78 3.04
C THR A 191 -7.35 -7.84 2.62
N ARG A 192 -8.53 -7.89 3.27
CA ARG A 192 -9.62 -8.81 2.92
C ARG A 192 -10.11 -8.60 1.49
N LEU A 193 -10.27 -7.35 1.02
CA LEU A 193 -10.66 -7.09 -0.37
C LEU A 193 -9.69 -7.73 -1.38
N VAL A 194 -8.39 -7.60 -1.13
CA VAL A 194 -7.37 -8.17 -2.01
C VAL A 194 -7.37 -9.71 -1.93
N VAL A 195 -7.53 -10.28 -0.73
CA VAL A 195 -7.66 -11.74 -0.53
C VAL A 195 -8.92 -12.29 -1.19
N ASP A 196 -10.07 -11.63 -1.06
CA ASP A 196 -11.32 -12.05 -1.68
C ASP A 196 -11.23 -12.04 -3.21
N ARG A 197 -10.63 -10.99 -3.79
CA ARG A 197 -10.34 -10.99 -5.24
C ARG A 197 -9.44 -12.16 -5.63
N GLU A 198 -8.43 -12.49 -4.84
CA GLU A 198 -7.56 -13.61 -5.15
C GLU A 198 -8.28 -14.96 -4.98
N ARG A 199 -9.17 -15.12 -3.99
CA ARG A 199 -10.07 -16.28 -3.87
C ARG A 199 -10.98 -16.43 -5.09
N GLU A 200 -11.56 -15.33 -5.59
CA GLU A 200 -12.34 -15.32 -6.83
C GLU A 200 -11.51 -15.83 -8.02
N ARG A 201 -10.24 -15.46 -8.10
CA ARG A 201 -9.32 -15.91 -9.15
C ARG A 201 -8.91 -17.38 -8.99
N MET A 202 -8.64 -17.83 -7.76
CA MET A 202 -8.31 -19.22 -7.44
C MET A 202 -9.46 -20.18 -7.75
N ALA A 203 -10.70 -19.75 -7.53
CA ALA A 203 -11.89 -20.54 -7.82
C ALA A 203 -12.36 -20.46 -9.28
N PHE A 204 -11.78 -19.56 -10.08
CA PHE A 204 -12.19 -19.32 -11.45
C PHE A 204 -11.86 -20.50 -12.37
N VAL A 205 -12.84 -20.94 -13.15
CA VAL A 205 -12.66 -21.97 -14.18
C VAL A 205 -12.80 -21.32 -15.55
N SER A 206 -11.75 -21.43 -16.37
CA SER A 206 -11.76 -20.87 -17.72
C SER A 206 -12.59 -21.70 -18.68
N ALA A 207 -13.43 -21.03 -19.48
CA ALA A 207 -14.09 -21.60 -20.64
C ALA A 207 -13.41 -21.14 -21.94
N SER A 208 -13.27 -22.05 -22.90
CA SER A 208 -12.83 -21.74 -24.26
C SER A 208 -14.03 -21.52 -25.17
N TYR A 209 -13.92 -20.55 -26.07
CA TYR A 209 -14.90 -20.26 -27.10
C TYR A 209 -14.19 -19.75 -28.35
N TRP A 210 -14.78 -19.97 -29.50
CA TRP A 210 -14.20 -19.61 -30.79
C TRP A 210 -15.15 -18.75 -31.61
N ASP A 211 -14.58 -17.93 -32.47
CA ASP A 211 -15.27 -17.20 -33.52
C ASP A 211 -14.44 -17.17 -34.81
N VAL A 212 -14.94 -16.42 -35.78
CA VAL A 212 -14.28 -16.16 -37.06
C VAL A 212 -14.22 -14.65 -37.26
N GLU A 213 -13.04 -14.13 -37.54
CA GLU A 213 -12.83 -12.77 -38.00
C GLU A 213 -12.56 -12.77 -39.50
N ALA A 214 -12.95 -11.70 -40.19
CA ALA A 214 -12.68 -11.52 -41.61
C ALA A 214 -12.52 -10.03 -41.94
N LEU A 215 -11.69 -9.72 -42.93
CA LEU A 215 -11.66 -8.41 -43.56
C LEU A 215 -12.73 -8.34 -44.65
N ALA A 216 -13.66 -7.41 -44.50
CA ALA A 216 -14.62 -7.08 -45.55
C ALA A 216 -14.11 -5.87 -46.32
N ALA A 217 -14.23 -5.88 -47.65
CA ALA A 217 -13.82 -4.77 -48.49
C ALA A 217 -14.92 -4.27 -49.44
N SER A 218 -15.00 -2.93 -49.55
CA SER A 218 -15.80 -2.20 -50.52
C SER A 218 -14.87 -1.33 -51.36
N GLY A 219 -14.59 -1.75 -52.61
CA GLY A 219 -13.63 -1.06 -53.46
C GLY A 219 -12.19 -1.15 -52.93
N GLN A 220 -11.61 0.00 -52.54
CA GLN A 220 -10.25 0.08 -51.97
C GLN A 220 -10.24 0.13 -50.44
N GLU A 221 -11.41 0.26 -49.81
CA GLU A 221 -11.53 0.39 -48.35
C GLU A 221 -11.87 -0.97 -47.74
N SER A 222 -11.12 -1.38 -46.72
CA SER A 222 -11.35 -2.62 -45.98
C SER A 222 -11.51 -2.34 -44.48
N PHE A 223 -12.28 -3.20 -43.80
CA PHE A 223 -12.56 -3.09 -42.38
C PHE A 223 -12.74 -4.47 -41.74
N ALA A 224 -12.44 -4.57 -40.44
CA ALA A 224 -12.49 -5.83 -39.71
C ALA A 224 -13.91 -6.16 -39.26
N THR A 225 -14.29 -7.41 -39.43
CA THR A 225 -15.60 -7.93 -39.05
C THR A 225 -15.42 -9.18 -38.18
N ARG A 226 -16.36 -9.39 -37.26
CA ARG A 226 -16.36 -10.55 -36.37
C ARG A 226 -17.70 -11.27 -36.43
N LEU A 227 -17.67 -12.59 -36.52
CA LEU A 227 -18.85 -13.44 -36.51
C LEU A 227 -19.64 -13.20 -35.21
N ALA A 228 -20.90 -12.81 -35.34
CA ALA A 228 -21.76 -12.49 -34.20
C ALA A 228 -22.92 -13.48 -34.04
N ARG A 229 -23.40 -14.06 -35.15
CA ARG A 229 -24.47 -15.06 -35.14
C ARG A 229 -24.22 -16.15 -36.18
N LEU A 230 -24.75 -17.33 -35.90
CA LEU A 230 -24.79 -18.47 -36.80
C LEU A 230 -26.23 -19.00 -36.83
N ASP A 231 -26.81 -19.11 -38.03
CA ASP A 231 -28.20 -19.53 -38.24
C ASP A 231 -29.21 -18.72 -37.40
N GLY A 232 -28.94 -17.41 -37.26
CA GLY A 232 -29.73 -16.46 -36.49
C GLY A 232 -29.48 -16.47 -34.97
N ALA A 233 -28.79 -17.49 -34.44
CA ALA A 233 -28.48 -17.62 -33.01
C ALA A 233 -27.17 -16.89 -32.63
N PRO A 234 -27.11 -16.18 -31.49
CA PRO A 234 -25.91 -15.46 -31.05
C PRO A 234 -24.75 -16.41 -30.72
N LEU A 235 -23.55 -16.02 -31.15
CA LEU A 235 -22.31 -16.68 -30.79
C LEU A 235 -21.90 -16.32 -29.37
N ALA A 236 -21.29 -17.27 -28.66
CA ALA A 236 -20.81 -17.07 -27.29
C ALA A 236 -19.67 -16.06 -27.24
N ARG A 237 -19.73 -15.16 -26.25
CA ARG A 237 -18.64 -14.25 -25.87
C ARG A 237 -18.17 -14.55 -24.46
N GLY A 238 -17.01 -14.02 -24.05
CA GLY A 238 -16.49 -14.21 -22.70
C GLY A 238 -17.45 -13.75 -21.60
N THR A 239 -18.30 -12.76 -21.88
CA THR A 239 -19.34 -12.28 -20.96
C THR A 239 -20.53 -13.22 -20.81
N ASP A 240 -20.64 -14.28 -21.61
CA ASP A 240 -21.76 -15.23 -21.54
C ASP A 240 -21.47 -16.38 -20.57
N PHE A 241 -20.24 -16.50 -20.10
CA PHE A 241 -19.82 -17.47 -19.08
C PHE A 241 -19.87 -16.86 -17.67
N ASP A 242 -20.16 -17.68 -16.67
CA ASP A 242 -20.01 -17.33 -15.25
C ASP A 242 -18.57 -17.54 -14.77
N ASP A 243 -18.33 -17.54 -13.45
CA ASP A 243 -17.00 -17.76 -12.86
C ASP A 243 -16.61 -19.26 -12.82
N ALA A 244 -17.56 -20.18 -13.04
CA ALA A 244 -17.35 -21.63 -13.12
C ALA A 244 -17.21 -22.14 -14.57
N GLY A 245 -17.10 -21.22 -15.54
CA GLY A 245 -16.98 -21.56 -16.95
C GLY A 245 -18.29 -22.05 -17.58
N GLN A 246 -19.43 -21.87 -16.92
CA GLN A 246 -20.73 -22.32 -17.41
C GLN A 246 -21.48 -21.20 -18.14
N LEU A 247 -22.28 -21.56 -19.13
CA LEU A 247 -23.10 -20.61 -19.88
C LEU A 247 -24.25 -20.08 -19.01
N LYS A 248 -24.39 -18.75 -18.98
CA LYS A 248 -25.48 -18.05 -18.29
C LYS A 248 -26.79 -18.00 -19.10
N LYS A 249 -26.70 -18.25 -20.41
CA LYS A 249 -27.81 -18.22 -21.36
C LYS A 249 -27.50 -19.10 -22.57
N ALA A 250 -28.52 -19.45 -23.33
CA ALA A 250 -28.36 -20.20 -24.58
C ALA A 250 -27.70 -19.34 -25.66
N VAL A 251 -26.50 -19.74 -26.09
CA VAL A 251 -25.69 -19.16 -27.18
C VAL A 251 -24.97 -20.30 -27.90
N VAL A 252 -24.56 -20.08 -29.14
CA VAL A 252 -23.75 -21.05 -29.91
C VAL A 252 -22.30 -20.96 -29.44
N VAL A 253 -21.74 -22.06 -28.97
CA VAL A 253 -20.30 -22.18 -28.65
C VAL A 253 -19.65 -22.99 -29.76
N LEU A 254 -18.68 -22.40 -30.46
CA LEU A 254 -17.89 -23.13 -31.45
C LEU A 254 -16.65 -23.75 -30.80
N THR A 255 -16.34 -24.97 -31.24
CA THR A 255 -15.03 -25.58 -31.02
C THR A 255 -14.03 -25.11 -32.08
N GLU A 256 -12.74 -25.37 -31.84
CA GLU A 256 -11.69 -25.08 -32.82
C GLU A 256 -11.96 -25.70 -34.19
N SER A 257 -12.35 -26.99 -34.25
CA SER A 257 -12.66 -27.67 -35.51
C SER A 257 -13.82 -27.00 -36.23
N GLN A 258 -14.90 -26.68 -35.51
CA GLN A 258 -16.07 -26.04 -36.09
C GLN A 258 -15.76 -24.63 -36.62
N ALA A 259 -14.95 -23.86 -35.90
CA ALA A 259 -14.53 -22.53 -36.34
C ALA A 259 -13.62 -22.60 -37.58
N ARG A 260 -12.68 -23.54 -37.64
CA ARG A 260 -11.79 -23.76 -38.80
C ARG A 260 -12.54 -24.23 -40.05
N GLU A 261 -13.49 -25.15 -39.89
CA GLU A 261 -14.36 -25.61 -40.97
C GLU A 261 -15.22 -24.47 -41.51
N LEU A 262 -15.81 -23.67 -40.61
CA LEU A 262 -16.61 -22.52 -40.97
C LEU A 262 -15.77 -21.43 -41.67
N ALA A 263 -14.58 -21.13 -41.15
CA ALA A 263 -13.65 -20.16 -41.76
C ALA A 263 -13.27 -20.56 -43.19
N THR A 264 -12.87 -21.82 -43.41
CA THR A 264 -12.54 -22.35 -44.75
C THR A 264 -13.73 -22.20 -45.72
N ALA A 265 -14.94 -22.51 -45.24
CA ALA A 265 -16.15 -22.41 -46.06
C ALA A 265 -16.49 -20.96 -46.43
N ILE A 266 -16.28 -20.02 -45.51
CA ILE A 266 -16.51 -18.58 -45.72
C ILE A 266 -15.46 -18.00 -46.65
N GLU A 267 -14.18 -18.38 -46.49
CA GLU A 267 -13.10 -17.99 -47.39
C GLU A 267 -13.36 -18.49 -48.82
N THR A 268 -13.83 -19.74 -48.97
CA THR A 268 -14.21 -20.30 -50.27
C THR A 268 -15.40 -19.57 -50.90
N ARG A 269 -16.36 -19.11 -50.08
CA ARG A 269 -17.48 -18.28 -50.54
C ARG A 269 -16.99 -16.92 -51.05
N GLY A 270 -16.05 -16.29 -50.34
CA GLY A 270 -15.32 -15.09 -50.76
C GLY A 270 -16.12 -13.77 -50.76
N ASP A 271 -17.42 -13.81 -50.48
CA ASP A 271 -18.28 -12.63 -50.41
C ASP A 271 -19.33 -12.71 -49.29
N ALA A 272 -19.84 -11.55 -48.88
CA ALA A 272 -20.97 -11.40 -47.97
C ALA A 272 -21.85 -10.22 -48.38
N THR A 273 -23.14 -10.27 -48.04
CA THR A 273 -24.10 -9.20 -48.34
C THR A 273 -24.44 -8.39 -47.10
N VAL A 274 -24.48 -7.07 -47.22
CA VAL A 274 -24.94 -6.17 -46.14
C VAL A 274 -26.44 -6.35 -45.94
N THR A 275 -26.85 -6.84 -44.76
CA THR A 275 -28.27 -7.07 -44.42
C THR A 275 -28.84 -6.00 -43.49
N ALA A 276 -28.00 -5.32 -42.71
CA ALA A 276 -28.41 -4.23 -41.84
C ALA A 276 -27.32 -3.17 -41.68
N VAL A 277 -27.74 -1.90 -41.65
CA VAL A 277 -26.91 -0.74 -41.28
C VAL A 277 -27.69 0.08 -40.27
N GLU A 278 -27.21 0.12 -39.03
CA GLU A 278 -27.87 0.84 -37.92
C GLU A 278 -26.96 1.97 -37.41
N ALA A 279 -27.42 3.21 -37.54
CA ALA A 279 -26.77 4.37 -36.93
C ALA A 279 -27.48 4.76 -35.63
N LYS A 280 -26.73 4.81 -34.52
CA LYS A 280 -27.26 5.19 -33.20
C LYS A 280 -26.51 6.43 -32.68
N PRO A 281 -27.18 7.59 -32.54
CA PRO A 281 -26.57 8.75 -31.92
C PRO A 281 -26.36 8.49 -30.42
N GLY A 282 -25.24 8.97 -29.90
CA GLY A 282 -24.86 8.86 -28.50
C GLY A 282 -24.30 10.16 -27.97
N THR A 283 -24.39 10.31 -26.65
CA THR A 283 -23.84 11.45 -25.91
C THR A 283 -23.02 10.98 -24.74
N ARG A 284 -21.84 11.58 -24.55
CA ARG A 284 -20.99 11.33 -23.39
C ARG A 284 -20.81 12.63 -22.61
N SER A 285 -21.14 12.61 -21.33
CA SER A 285 -21.01 13.77 -20.46
C SER A 285 -19.64 13.85 -19.78
N PRO A 286 -19.14 15.07 -19.53
CA PRO A 286 -17.90 15.26 -18.78
C PRO A 286 -18.04 14.75 -17.35
N LYS A 287 -16.94 14.23 -16.83
CA LYS A 287 -16.86 13.75 -15.47
C LYS A 287 -16.77 14.91 -14.46
N PRO A 288 -17.17 14.68 -13.19
CA PRO A 288 -17.04 15.69 -12.15
C PRO A 288 -15.58 16.13 -11.93
N PRO A 289 -15.38 17.32 -11.31
CA PRO A 289 -14.11 17.72 -10.73
C PRO A 289 -13.54 16.67 -9.77
N PHE A 290 -12.24 16.74 -9.50
CA PHE A 290 -11.58 15.73 -8.67
C PHE A 290 -12.03 15.79 -7.22
N THR A 291 -12.37 14.62 -6.68
CA THR A 291 -12.26 14.28 -5.26
C THR A 291 -10.88 13.68 -4.98
N THR A 292 -10.55 13.41 -3.72
CA THR A 292 -9.31 12.71 -3.36
C THR A 292 -9.22 11.32 -3.97
N SER A 293 -10.31 10.54 -3.92
CA SER A 293 -10.35 9.19 -4.50
C SER A 293 -10.11 9.24 -6.01
N THR A 294 -10.88 10.06 -6.72
CA THR A 294 -10.77 10.16 -8.18
C THR A 294 -9.43 10.74 -8.65
N LEU A 295 -8.82 11.65 -7.88
CA LEU A 295 -7.45 12.13 -8.14
C LEU A 295 -6.42 11.01 -8.00
N GLN A 296 -6.49 10.21 -6.91
CA GLN A 296 -5.58 9.09 -6.70
C GLN A 296 -5.71 8.04 -7.82
N GLN A 297 -6.94 7.75 -8.23
CA GLN A 297 -7.23 6.84 -9.33
C GLN A 297 -6.59 7.32 -10.65
N GLU A 298 -6.86 8.56 -11.06
CA GLU A 298 -6.34 9.10 -12.33
C GLU A 298 -4.83 9.36 -12.30
N ALA A 299 -4.27 9.74 -11.15
CA ALA A 299 -2.83 9.83 -10.98
C ALA A 299 -2.14 8.46 -11.11
N GLY A 300 -2.76 7.40 -10.59
CA GLY A 300 -2.32 6.02 -10.80
C GLY A 300 -2.37 5.63 -12.28
N ARG A 301 -3.52 5.81 -12.92
CA ARG A 301 -3.75 5.39 -14.31
C ARG A 301 -2.92 6.15 -15.34
N LYS A 302 -2.83 7.49 -15.21
CA LYS A 302 -2.20 8.35 -16.23
C LYS A 302 -0.79 8.77 -15.91
N LEU A 303 -0.43 8.86 -14.62
CA LEU A 303 0.87 9.36 -14.19
C LEU A 303 1.75 8.27 -13.56
N SER A 304 1.22 7.06 -13.38
CA SER A 304 1.88 5.93 -12.69
C SER A 304 2.32 6.29 -11.27
N MET A 305 1.59 7.20 -10.61
CA MET A 305 1.85 7.58 -9.22
C MET A 305 1.12 6.63 -8.27
N SER A 306 1.81 6.14 -7.23
CA SER A 306 1.11 5.53 -6.10
C SER A 306 0.21 6.56 -5.41
N ALA A 307 -0.83 6.10 -4.72
CA ALA A 307 -1.75 6.95 -3.95
C ALA A 307 -0.97 7.84 -2.95
N LYS A 308 0.04 7.28 -2.28
CA LYS A 308 0.93 8.02 -1.37
C LYS A 308 1.76 9.08 -2.09
N HIS A 309 2.29 8.77 -3.28
CA HIS A 309 3.04 9.75 -4.06
C HIS A 309 2.13 10.88 -4.55
N ALA A 310 0.97 10.55 -5.13
CA ALA A 310 -0.01 11.53 -5.61
C ALA A 310 -0.43 12.50 -4.49
N MET A 311 -0.75 11.99 -3.30
CA MET A 311 -1.11 12.84 -2.15
C MET A 311 0.06 13.69 -1.66
N GLY A 312 1.29 13.17 -1.70
CA GLY A 312 2.49 13.93 -1.35
C GLY A 312 2.79 15.08 -2.33
N VAL A 313 2.47 14.93 -3.61
CA VAL A 313 2.58 16.00 -4.62
C VAL A 313 1.44 17.00 -4.46
N ALA A 314 0.20 16.52 -4.29
CA ALA A 314 -0.97 17.37 -4.09
C ALA A 314 -0.82 18.26 -2.83
N GLN A 315 -0.28 17.72 -1.73
CA GLN A 315 0.05 18.50 -0.53
C GLN A 315 0.96 19.68 -0.87
N ARG A 316 2.05 19.46 -1.63
CA ARG A 316 2.98 20.54 -2.00
C ARG A 316 2.33 21.58 -2.89
N LEU A 317 1.50 21.16 -3.84
CA LEU A 317 0.74 22.07 -4.70
C LEU A 317 -0.20 22.94 -3.86
N TYR A 318 -0.94 22.36 -2.91
CA TYR A 318 -1.82 23.09 -2.00
C TYR A 318 -1.05 24.08 -1.11
N GLU A 319 0.04 23.65 -0.48
CA GLU A 319 0.86 24.51 0.40
C GLU A 319 1.51 25.70 -0.33
N LYS A 320 1.82 25.52 -1.62
CA LYS A 320 2.30 26.57 -2.52
C LYS A 320 1.17 27.41 -3.13
N GLY A 321 -0.09 27.09 -2.81
CA GLY A 321 -1.28 27.82 -3.27
C GLY A 321 -1.65 27.58 -4.73
N PHE A 322 -1.30 26.44 -5.32
CA PHE A 322 -1.65 26.10 -6.71
C PHE A 322 -3.00 25.41 -6.84
N ILE A 323 -3.41 24.63 -5.85
CA ILE A 323 -4.69 23.91 -5.85
C ILE A 323 -5.42 24.11 -4.53
N THR A 324 -6.73 23.87 -4.54
CA THR A 324 -7.55 23.73 -3.32
C THR A 324 -7.15 22.52 -2.49
N TYR A 325 -7.68 22.44 -1.28
CA TYR A 325 -7.41 21.36 -0.35
C TYR A 325 -7.64 19.97 -0.96
N MET A 326 -6.63 19.11 -0.88
CA MET A 326 -6.59 17.83 -1.61
C MET A 326 -7.25 16.66 -0.88
N ARG A 327 -7.76 16.85 0.35
CA ARG A 327 -8.48 15.83 1.12
C ARG A 327 -9.96 16.21 1.20
N THR A 328 -10.68 15.88 0.14
CA THR A 328 -12.08 16.25 -0.08
C THR A 328 -12.80 15.10 -0.76
N ASP A 329 -14.03 14.85 -0.34
CA ASP A 329 -14.99 13.99 -1.02
C ASP A 329 -16.02 14.81 -1.83
N SER A 330 -15.86 16.14 -1.88
CA SER A 330 -16.72 17.04 -2.63
C SER A 330 -16.34 17.15 -4.09
N THR A 331 -17.35 17.16 -4.94
CA THR A 331 -17.24 17.49 -6.38
C THR A 331 -17.71 18.91 -6.69
N ALA A 332 -18.12 19.66 -5.67
CA ALA A 332 -18.65 21.01 -5.84
C ALA A 332 -17.56 21.99 -6.27
N LEU A 333 -17.93 22.97 -7.09
CA LEU A 333 -17.10 24.13 -7.42
C LEU A 333 -17.83 25.39 -6.97
N SER A 334 -17.07 26.34 -6.44
CA SER A 334 -17.54 27.70 -6.17
C SER A 334 -17.97 28.40 -7.45
N THR A 335 -18.85 29.40 -7.34
CA THR A 335 -19.29 30.23 -8.49
C THR A 335 -18.10 30.85 -9.22
N GLN A 336 -17.07 31.26 -8.47
CA GLN A 336 -15.83 31.81 -9.00
C GLN A 336 -15.06 30.77 -9.81
N ALA A 337 -14.87 29.56 -9.29
CA ALA A 337 -14.20 28.46 -9.99
C ALA A 337 -14.96 28.00 -11.24
N VAL A 338 -16.30 27.94 -11.18
CA VAL A 338 -17.14 27.65 -12.35
C VAL A 338 -16.92 28.68 -13.45
N THR A 339 -16.89 29.97 -13.08
CA THR A 339 -16.66 31.07 -14.02
C THR A 339 -15.26 31.00 -14.63
N ALA A 340 -14.23 30.72 -13.82
CA ALA A 340 -12.85 30.57 -14.25
C ALA A 340 -12.68 29.40 -15.24
N ALA A 341 -13.24 28.22 -14.90
CA ALA A 341 -13.21 27.04 -15.75
C ALA A 341 -13.88 27.28 -17.11
N ARG A 342 -15.06 27.92 -17.12
CA ARG A 342 -15.81 28.23 -18.34
C ARG A 342 -15.08 29.25 -19.20
N THR A 343 -14.53 30.31 -18.59
CA THR A 343 -13.72 31.32 -19.30
C THR A 343 -12.52 30.68 -19.97
N GLN A 344 -11.82 29.79 -19.26
CA GLN A 344 -10.67 29.08 -19.79
C GLN A 344 -11.06 28.10 -20.93
N ALA A 345 -12.19 27.42 -20.81
CA ALA A 345 -12.71 26.55 -21.87
C ALA A 345 -13.05 27.34 -23.14
N VAL A 346 -13.72 28.48 -23.01
CA VAL A 346 -14.04 29.36 -24.16
C VAL A 346 -12.77 29.90 -24.81
N ALA A 347 -11.79 30.35 -24.01
CA ALA A 347 -10.54 30.89 -24.53
C ALA A 347 -9.72 29.88 -25.34
N LEU A 348 -9.81 28.58 -25.02
CA LEU A 348 -9.03 27.52 -25.66
C LEU A 348 -9.79 26.79 -26.77
N TYR A 349 -11.10 26.63 -26.63
CA TYR A 349 -11.90 25.73 -27.46
C TYR A 349 -13.12 26.43 -28.12
N GLY A 350 -13.30 27.73 -27.87
CA GLY A 350 -14.37 28.56 -28.44
C GLY A 350 -15.71 28.47 -27.70
N ASP A 351 -16.68 29.30 -28.09
CA ASP A 351 -17.95 29.46 -27.36
C ASP A 351 -18.78 28.17 -27.25
N LYS A 352 -18.73 27.31 -28.28
CA LYS A 352 -19.45 26.03 -28.29
C LYS A 352 -18.90 25.02 -27.28
N ALA A 353 -17.71 25.26 -26.75
CA ALA A 353 -17.06 24.38 -25.81
C ALA A 353 -17.75 24.33 -24.44
N VAL A 354 -18.58 25.32 -24.10
CA VAL A 354 -19.33 25.35 -22.85
C VAL A 354 -20.84 25.30 -23.11
N PRO A 355 -21.63 24.59 -22.27
CA PRO A 355 -23.08 24.63 -22.36
C PRO A 355 -23.61 25.98 -21.88
N VAL A 356 -24.82 26.35 -22.31
CA VAL A 356 -25.49 27.61 -21.90
C VAL A 356 -25.56 27.73 -20.39
N ASN A 357 -26.06 26.70 -19.71
CA ASN A 357 -26.13 26.65 -18.26
C ASN A 357 -24.85 26.05 -17.67
N PRO A 358 -24.31 26.60 -16.55
CA PRO A 358 -23.21 26.00 -15.83
C PRO A 358 -23.53 24.58 -15.35
N ARG A 359 -22.52 23.71 -15.29
CA ARG A 359 -22.71 22.35 -14.79
C ARG A 359 -22.53 22.32 -13.28
N SER A 360 -23.52 21.76 -12.60
CA SER A 360 -23.42 21.36 -11.20
C SER A 360 -23.33 19.84 -11.11
N TYR A 361 -22.52 19.36 -10.16
CA TYR A 361 -22.36 17.94 -9.88
C TYR A 361 -22.94 17.67 -8.50
N ARG A 362 -23.88 16.73 -8.42
CA ARG A 362 -24.44 16.31 -7.13
C ARG A 362 -23.37 15.54 -6.38
N ASN A 363 -23.18 15.91 -5.11
CA ASN A 363 -22.38 15.11 -4.21
C ASN A 363 -23.21 13.90 -3.77
N ASN A 364 -22.70 12.70 -4.03
CA ASN A 364 -23.34 11.44 -3.63
C ASN A 364 -22.77 10.91 -2.31
N SER A 365 -21.75 11.56 -1.73
CA SER A 365 -21.27 11.24 -0.39
C SER A 365 -22.34 11.63 0.62
N LYS A 366 -22.85 10.65 1.38
CA LYS A 366 -23.81 10.89 2.49
C LYS A 366 -23.24 11.82 3.57
N ASN A 367 -21.91 11.92 3.64
CA ASN A 367 -21.17 12.56 4.72
C ASN A 367 -20.15 13.57 4.19
N ALA A 368 -20.40 14.16 3.01
CA ALA A 368 -19.61 15.26 2.50
C ALA A 368 -19.38 16.26 3.64
N GLN A 369 -18.13 16.54 4.00
CA GLN A 369 -17.87 17.68 4.86
C GLN A 369 -18.24 18.90 4.01
N GLU A 370 -19.51 19.33 4.06
CA GLU A 370 -20.17 20.21 3.09
C GLU A 370 -19.52 21.60 2.95
N ALA A 371 -18.48 21.87 3.74
CA ALA A 371 -17.62 23.03 3.61
C ALA A 371 -16.50 22.87 2.55
N HIS A 372 -16.16 21.67 2.07
CA HIS A 372 -15.02 21.51 1.15
C HIS A 372 -15.41 21.62 -0.32
N GLU A 373 -14.57 22.28 -1.10
CA GLU A 373 -14.65 22.31 -2.56
C GLU A 373 -13.93 21.10 -3.16
N ALA A 374 -14.19 20.81 -4.44
CA ALA A 374 -13.40 19.86 -5.21
C ALA A 374 -11.93 20.28 -5.32
N ILE A 375 -11.07 19.32 -5.66
CA ILE A 375 -9.66 19.56 -5.99
C ILE A 375 -9.61 20.24 -7.37
N ARG A 376 -9.22 21.51 -7.39
CA ARG A 376 -9.16 22.38 -8.56
C ARG A 376 -7.96 23.34 -8.48
N PRO A 377 -7.57 24.03 -9.56
CA PRO A 377 -6.63 25.14 -9.47
C PRO A 377 -7.14 26.26 -8.55
N SER A 378 -6.24 26.90 -7.81
CA SER A 378 -6.55 28.01 -6.90
C SER A 378 -6.74 29.36 -7.61
N GLY A 379 -7.50 30.27 -6.98
CA GLY A 379 -7.73 31.65 -7.44
C GLY A 379 -8.97 31.87 -8.32
N ASP A 380 -9.31 33.14 -8.55
CA ASP A 380 -10.35 33.60 -9.52
C ASP A 380 -9.97 33.33 -10.97
N ALA A 381 -8.67 33.38 -11.28
CA ALA A 381 -8.14 33.10 -12.60
C ALA A 381 -7.17 31.91 -12.50
N PHE A 382 -7.53 30.81 -13.15
CA PHE A 382 -6.69 29.62 -13.16
C PHE A 382 -5.41 29.88 -13.95
N ARG A 383 -4.26 29.75 -13.28
CA ARG A 383 -2.96 29.81 -13.94
C ARG A 383 -2.85 28.63 -14.91
N THR A 384 -2.48 28.88 -16.16
CA THR A 384 -2.33 27.79 -17.14
C THR A 384 -1.13 26.91 -16.77
N PRO A 385 -1.14 25.61 -17.10
CA PRO A 385 0.02 24.72 -16.85
C PRO A 385 1.33 25.30 -17.40
N ALA A 386 1.31 25.88 -18.60
CA ALA A 386 2.48 26.54 -19.20
C ALA A 386 3.00 27.72 -18.36
N SER A 387 2.11 28.52 -17.76
CA SER A 387 2.51 29.70 -16.96
C SER A 387 3.19 29.36 -15.63
N VAL A 388 2.93 28.17 -15.09
CA VAL A 388 3.47 27.73 -13.79
C VAL A 388 4.63 26.75 -13.91
N ALA A 389 4.96 26.32 -15.13
CA ALA A 389 5.95 25.29 -15.39
C ALA A 389 7.35 25.60 -14.80
N SER A 390 7.76 26.87 -14.75
CA SER A 390 9.03 27.29 -14.15
C SER A 390 9.06 27.28 -12.61
N SER A 391 7.89 27.22 -11.97
CA SER A 391 7.72 27.30 -10.51
C SER A 391 7.42 25.94 -9.86
N LEU A 392 7.21 24.91 -10.69
CA LEU A 392 6.82 23.57 -10.27
C LEU A 392 7.89 22.54 -10.69
N ASP A 393 8.07 21.52 -9.86
CA ASP A 393 8.82 20.34 -10.29
C ASP A 393 8.04 19.52 -11.34
N ARG A 394 8.69 18.51 -11.94
CA ARG A 394 8.07 17.69 -13.01
C ARG A 394 6.78 17.02 -12.57
N ASP A 395 6.74 16.44 -11.37
CA ASP A 395 5.58 15.69 -10.89
C ASP A 395 4.48 16.63 -10.40
N GLU A 396 4.85 17.75 -9.78
CA GLU A 396 3.96 18.86 -9.46
C GLU A 396 3.26 19.42 -10.70
N LEU A 397 4.01 19.68 -11.79
CA LEU A 397 3.45 20.18 -13.04
C LEU A 397 2.49 19.16 -13.67
N ARG A 398 2.87 17.89 -13.73
CA ARG A 398 2.03 16.82 -14.30
C ARG A 398 0.72 16.65 -13.53
N LEU A 399 0.78 16.66 -12.19
CA LEU A 399 -0.42 16.54 -11.37
C LEU A 399 -1.29 17.80 -11.44
N TYR A 400 -0.67 18.99 -11.45
CA TYR A 400 -1.38 20.25 -11.64
C TYR A 400 -2.10 20.31 -12.99
N GLU A 401 -1.43 19.91 -14.07
CA GLU A 401 -2.02 19.85 -15.42
C GLU A 401 -3.20 18.87 -15.46
N LEU A 402 -3.08 17.72 -14.82
CA LEU A 402 -4.16 16.75 -14.71
C LEU A 402 -5.39 17.36 -14.00
N ILE A 403 -5.16 18.00 -12.84
CA ILE A 403 -6.21 18.68 -12.07
C ILE A 403 -6.87 19.78 -12.90
N TRP A 404 -6.06 20.65 -13.51
CA TRP A 404 -6.53 21.75 -14.35
C TRP A 404 -7.38 21.25 -15.52
N LYS A 405 -6.94 20.21 -16.26
CA LYS A 405 -7.67 19.65 -17.39
C LYS A 405 -9.02 19.08 -16.96
N ARG A 406 -9.05 18.36 -15.84
CA ARG A 406 -10.29 17.79 -15.28
C ARG A 406 -11.28 18.88 -14.87
N THR A 407 -10.81 19.94 -14.20
CA THR A 407 -11.67 21.06 -13.79
C THR A 407 -12.26 21.79 -14.99
N VAL A 408 -11.45 22.12 -16.00
CA VAL A 408 -11.92 22.78 -17.23
C VAL A 408 -12.93 21.89 -17.97
N ALA A 409 -12.58 20.62 -18.20
CA ALA A 409 -13.45 19.66 -18.88
C ALA A 409 -14.79 19.46 -18.17
N SER A 410 -14.83 19.52 -16.84
CA SER A 410 -16.06 19.41 -16.06
C SER A 410 -17.11 20.48 -16.37
N GLN A 411 -16.71 21.62 -16.96
CA GLN A 411 -17.63 22.68 -17.34
C GLN A 411 -17.87 22.76 -18.85
N MET A 412 -17.32 21.81 -19.63
CA MET A 412 -17.45 21.79 -21.09
C MET A 412 -18.73 21.07 -21.56
N SER A 413 -19.07 21.26 -22.83
CA SER A 413 -20.21 20.63 -23.50
C SER A 413 -20.03 19.11 -23.61
N ASP A 414 -21.14 18.37 -23.68
CA ASP A 414 -21.11 16.93 -23.90
C ASP A 414 -20.42 16.61 -25.23
N ALA A 415 -19.74 15.46 -25.29
CA ALA A 415 -19.34 14.89 -26.57
C ALA A 415 -20.56 14.23 -27.23
N LYS A 416 -20.74 14.45 -28.52
CA LYS A 416 -21.74 13.80 -29.37
C LYS A 416 -21.06 12.91 -30.37
N TYR A 417 -21.56 11.70 -30.51
CA TYR A 417 -21.05 10.71 -31.44
C TYR A 417 -22.19 9.95 -32.10
N GLU A 418 -21.87 9.26 -33.17
CA GLU A 418 -22.75 8.31 -33.82
C GLU A 418 -21.99 7.00 -33.96
N THR A 419 -22.59 5.91 -33.48
CA THR A 419 -22.05 4.57 -33.68
C THR A 419 -22.86 3.91 -34.80
N THR A 420 -22.17 3.53 -35.87
CA THR A 420 -22.75 2.77 -36.98
C THR A 420 -22.37 1.31 -36.81
N THR A 421 -23.36 0.42 -36.80
CA THR A 421 -23.17 -1.04 -36.79
C THR A 421 -23.67 -1.61 -38.11
N VAL A 422 -22.80 -2.37 -38.78
CA VAL A 422 -23.10 -3.05 -40.05
C VAL A 422 -23.14 -4.55 -39.80
N THR A 423 -24.15 -5.21 -40.36
CA THR A 423 -24.28 -6.67 -40.36
C THR A 423 -24.12 -7.19 -41.79
N LEU A 424 -23.23 -8.17 -41.96
CA LEU A 424 -22.98 -8.87 -43.23
C LEU A 424 -23.39 -10.33 -43.07
N GLU A 425 -24.07 -10.90 -44.06
CA GLU A 425 -24.41 -12.33 -44.08
C GLU A 425 -23.73 -13.05 -45.24
N ALA A 426 -23.16 -14.21 -44.93
CA ALA A 426 -22.58 -15.14 -45.89
C ALA A 426 -23.22 -16.53 -45.72
N GLU A 427 -23.69 -17.11 -46.82
CA GLU A 427 -24.16 -18.50 -46.87
C GLU A 427 -22.98 -19.42 -47.13
N ALA A 428 -22.56 -20.18 -46.11
CA ALA A 428 -21.38 -21.04 -46.17
C ALA A 428 -21.65 -22.38 -45.50
N ALA A 429 -21.31 -23.48 -46.17
CA ALA A 429 -21.53 -24.85 -45.68
C ALA A 429 -22.98 -25.14 -45.21
N GLY A 430 -23.97 -24.57 -45.90
CA GLY A 430 -25.40 -24.73 -45.56
C GLY A 430 -25.83 -24.01 -44.28
N ARG A 431 -25.03 -23.06 -43.81
CA ARG A 431 -25.29 -22.21 -42.64
C ARG A 431 -25.22 -20.74 -43.01
N THR A 432 -26.03 -19.92 -42.33
CA THR A 432 -26.01 -18.46 -42.46
C THR A 432 -25.08 -17.88 -41.40
N ALA A 433 -23.91 -17.39 -41.81
CA ALA A 433 -22.94 -16.74 -40.95
C ALA A 433 -23.14 -15.21 -40.98
N ALA A 434 -23.50 -14.61 -39.84
CA ALA A 434 -23.69 -13.17 -39.72
C ALA A 434 -22.52 -12.49 -38.99
N PHE A 435 -21.77 -11.69 -39.73
CA PHE A 435 -20.67 -10.88 -39.24
C PHE A 435 -21.14 -9.49 -38.84
N THR A 436 -20.49 -8.89 -37.85
CA THR A 436 -20.74 -7.51 -37.45
C THR A 436 -19.45 -6.70 -37.43
N ALA A 437 -19.57 -5.43 -37.80
CA ALA A 437 -18.57 -4.41 -37.57
C ALA A 437 -19.25 -3.17 -36.99
N SER A 438 -18.54 -2.43 -36.14
CA SER A 438 -19.04 -1.17 -35.59
C SER A 438 -17.96 -0.11 -35.63
N GLY A 439 -18.35 1.11 -35.97
CA GLY A 439 -17.49 2.28 -35.99
C GLY A 439 -18.15 3.46 -35.31
N THR A 440 -17.39 4.20 -34.50
CA THR A 440 -17.88 5.36 -33.77
C THR A 440 -17.24 6.64 -34.30
N VAL A 441 -18.05 7.59 -34.74
CA VAL A 441 -17.59 8.91 -35.20
C VAL A 441 -18.09 10.00 -34.26
N TYR A 442 -17.18 10.78 -33.69
CA TYR A 442 -17.54 11.95 -32.88
C TYR A 442 -17.94 13.12 -33.80
N THR A 443 -19.23 13.44 -33.83
CA THR A 443 -19.76 14.62 -34.52
C THR A 443 -19.44 15.92 -33.77
N PHE A 444 -19.21 15.82 -32.47
CA PHE A 444 -18.72 16.93 -31.64
C PHE A 444 -17.96 16.39 -30.43
N LYS A 445 -16.67 16.72 -30.31
CA LYS A 445 -15.81 16.18 -29.23
C LYS A 445 -16.11 16.76 -27.85
N GLY A 446 -16.65 17.98 -27.76
CA GLY A 446 -16.98 18.62 -26.49
C GLY A 446 -15.81 18.58 -25.50
N PHE A 447 -16.06 18.11 -24.27
CA PHE A 447 -15.05 17.99 -23.22
C PHE A 447 -13.85 17.08 -23.56
N LEU A 448 -13.97 16.17 -24.53
CA LEU A 448 -12.88 15.27 -24.93
C LEU A 448 -11.70 16.01 -25.58
N GLU A 449 -11.88 17.26 -26.03
CA GLU A 449 -10.78 18.12 -26.49
C GLU A 449 -9.82 18.50 -25.35
N ALA A 450 -10.29 18.48 -24.11
CA ALA A 450 -9.50 18.82 -22.93
C ALA A 450 -9.05 17.58 -22.15
N TYR A 451 -9.94 16.60 -22.01
CA TYR A 451 -9.72 15.51 -21.06
C TYR A 451 -10.51 14.24 -21.39
N GLU A 452 -9.83 13.10 -21.31
CA GLU A 452 -10.44 11.77 -21.28
C GLU A 452 -9.96 10.99 -20.05
N GLU A 453 -10.87 10.32 -19.34
CA GLU A 453 -10.57 9.53 -18.14
C GLU A 453 -9.86 8.21 -18.47
N GLY A 454 -8.90 7.81 -17.63
CA GLY A 454 -8.30 6.48 -17.72
C GLY A 454 -9.31 5.38 -17.41
N ARG A 455 -9.10 4.18 -17.94
CA ARG A 455 -9.93 3.00 -17.62
C ARG A 455 -9.04 1.92 -17.02
N ASP A 456 -9.47 1.35 -15.91
CA ASP A 456 -8.90 0.09 -15.43
C ASP A 456 -9.40 -1.06 -16.31
N GLU A 457 -8.59 -2.09 -16.45
CA GLU A 457 -8.99 -3.34 -17.10
C GLU A 457 -10.23 -3.93 -16.42
N LYS A 458 -11.15 -4.45 -17.23
CA LYS A 458 -12.32 -5.19 -16.79
C LYS A 458 -12.36 -6.56 -17.45
N ARG A 459 -13.03 -7.50 -16.77
CA ARG A 459 -13.32 -8.82 -17.34
C ARG A 459 -14.11 -8.65 -18.65
N GLY A 460 -13.64 -9.28 -19.72
CA GLY A 460 -14.23 -9.20 -21.06
C GLY A 460 -13.81 -7.98 -21.89
N ASP A 461 -12.84 -7.17 -21.45
CA ASP A 461 -12.31 -6.08 -22.29
C ASP A 461 -11.64 -6.61 -23.57
N ALA A 462 -11.10 -7.84 -23.55
CA ALA A 462 -10.55 -8.51 -24.73
C ALA A 462 -11.60 -8.82 -25.82
N ASP A 463 -12.89 -8.84 -25.48
CA ASP A 463 -13.97 -9.07 -26.44
C ASP A 463 -14.43 -7.80 -27.15
N LYS A 464 -13.93 -6.63 -26.74
CA LYS A 464 -14.32 -5.36 -27.36
C LYS A 464 -13.59 -5.21 -28.69
N SER A 465 -14.36 -4.94 -29.74
CA SER A 465 -13.81 -4.48 -31.01
C SER A 465 -13.21 -3.08 -30.82
N ASP A 466 -12.03 -2.86 -31.40
CA ASP A 466 -11.47 -1.52 -31.51
C ASP A 466 -12.39 -0.59 -32.32
N ASP A 467 -12.38 0.70 -31.97
CA ASP A 467 -13.06 1.70 -32.77
C ASP A 467 -12.37 1.79 -34.15
N GLN A 468 -13.14 1.55 -35.22
CA GLN A 468 -12.66 1.61 -36.59
C GLN A 468 -13.53 2.57 -37.44
N SER A 469 -12.96 3.05 -38.53
CA SER A 469 -13.75 3.76 -39.55
C SER A 469 -14.47 2.74 -40.43
N LEU A 470 -15.72 3.03 -40.76
CA LEU A 470 -16.49 2.22 -41.71
C LEU A 470 -16.72 3.02 -43.00
N PRO A 471 -16.62 2.37 -44.18
CA PRO A 471 -16.99 3.00 -45.44
C PRO A 471 -18.51 3.27 -45.47
N ALA A 472 -18.95 4.11 -46.41
CA ALA A 472 -20.38 4.30 -46.66
C ALA A 472 -20.96 3.03 -47.29
N LEU A 473 -21.90 2.38 -46.58
CA LEU A 473 -22.51 1.10 -46.97
C LEU A 473 -24.03 1.21 -46.97
N ALA A 474 -24.68 0.49 -47.89
CA ALA A 474 -26.11 0.35 -48.00
C ALA A 474 -26.54 -1.12 -47.87
N VAL A 475 -27.77 -1.33 -47.40
CA VAL A 475 -28.37 -2.67 -47.39
C VAL A 475 -28.47 -3.20 -48.82
N GLY A 476 -27.96 -4.41 -49.04
CA GLY A 476 -27.86 -5.06 -50.35
C GLY A 476 -26.49 -4.96 -51.01
N ASP A 477 -25.55 -4.17 -50.47
CA ASP A 477 -24.18 -4.13 -50.98
C ASP A 477 -23.50 -5.50 -50.79
N VAL A 478 -22.72 -5.93 -51.79
CA VAL A 478 -21.93 -7.17 -51.74
C VAL A 478 -20.48 -6.81 -51.53
N LEU A 479 -19.88 -7.35 -50.47
CA LEU A 479 -18.50 -7.09 -50.06
C LEU A 479 -17.66 -8.35 -50.25
N SER A 480 -16.42 -8.18 -50.70
CA SER A 480 -15.47 -9.29 -50.72
C SER A 480 -14.97 -9.56 -49.31
N LEU A 481 -14.88 -10.84 -48.93
CA LEU A 481 -14.26 -11.29 -47.69
C LEU A 481 -12.87 -11.85 -47.98
N SER A 482 -11.89 -11.41 -47.20
CA SER A 482 -10.52 -11.93 -47.20
C SER A 482 -9.99 -12.07 -45.78
N ASP A 483 -8.81 -12.69 -45.63
CA ASP A 483 -8.15 -12.88 -44.34
C ASP A 483 -9.09 -13.46 -43.27
N VAL A 484 -9.78 -14.55 -43.65
CA VAL A 484 -10.78 -15.21 -42.79
C VAL A 484 -10.05 -16.08 -41.77
N GLU A 485 -10.02 -15.63 -40.52
CA GLU A 485 -9.26 -16.25 -39.44
C GLU A 485 -10.18 -16.83 -38.36
N PRO A 486 -10.10 -18.14 -38.07
CA PRO A 486 -10.73 -18.69 -36.87
C PRO A 486 -9.93 -18.25 -35.64
N LYS A 487 -10.58 -17.58 -34.68
CA LYS A 487 -9.92 -17.10 -33.45
C LYS A 487 -10.44 -17.79 -32.21
N GLY A 488 -9.50 -18.34 -31.46
CA GLY A 488 -9.73 -19.00 -30.19
C GLY A 488 -9.55 -18.04 -29.04
N HIS A 489 -10.52 -18.05 -28.13
CA HIS A 489 -10.54 -17.22 -26.94
C HIS A 489 -10.69 -18.07 -25.70
N ALA A 490 -10.26 -17.51 -24.57
CA ALA A 490 -10.47 -18.08 -23.26
C ALA A 490 -10.96 -17.00 -22.31
N THR A 491 -11.94 -17.33 -21.47
CA THR A 491 -12.40 -16.39 -20.45
C THR A 491 -11.27 -16.13 -19.45
N SER A 492 -11.09 -14.87 -19.05
CA SER A 492 -10.13 -14.51 -18.01
C SER A 492 -10.82 -14.32 -16.66
N PRO A 493 -10.12 -14.57 -15.54
CA PRO A 493 -10.62 -14.23 -14.22
C PRO A 493 -10.72 -12.70 -14.06
N LYS A 494 -11.41 -12.24 -13.00
CA LYS A 494 -11.45 -10.81 -12.66
C LYS A 494 -10.02 -10.29 -12.44
N PRO A 495 -9.67 -9.10 -12.97
CA PRO A 495 -8.34 -8.55 -12.80
C PRO A 495 -8.06 -8.26 -11.32
N ARG A 496 -6.79 -8.37 -10.93
CA ARG A 496 -6.35 -7.97 -9.59
C ARG A 496 -6.58 -6.48 -9.39
N TYR A 497 -6.64 -6.06 -8.13
CA TYR A 497 -6.66 -4.65 -7.83
C TYR A 497 -5.34 -3.99 -8.22
N THR A 498 -5.41 -2.79 -8.77
CA THR A 498 -4.31 -1.82 -8.75
C THR A 498 -4.52 -0.92 -7.53
N GLU A 499 -3.57 -0.02 -7.22
CA GLU A 499 -3.87 1.01 -6.21
C GLU A 499 -5.11 1.83 -6.59
N ALA A 500 -5.29 2.17 -7.88
CA ALA A 500 -6.44 2.92 -8.34
C ALA A 500 -7.75 2.16 -8.12
N SER A 501 -7.84 0.91 -8.57
CA SER A 501 -9.07 0.13 -8.42
C SER A 501 -9.32 -0.29 -6.96
N LEU A 502 -8.30 -0.40 -6.11
CA LEU A 502 -8.47 -0.59 -4.67
C LEU A 502 -9.00 0.67 -3.99
N VAL A 503 -8.49 1.87 -4.29
CA VAL A 503 -9.04 3.13 -3.79
C VAL A 503 -10.52 3.26 -4.16
N LYS A 504 -10.86 2.93 -5.41
CA LYS A 504 -12.25 2.90 -5.87
C LYS A 504 -13.12 1.94 -5.06
N ALA A 505 -12.64 0.70 -4.85
CA ALA A 505 -13.39 -0.31 -4.09
C ALA A 505 -13.56 0.07 -2.61
N LEU A 506 -12.55 0.71 -2.01
CA LEU A 506 -12.62 1.25 -0.64
C LEU A 506 -13.69 2.34 -0.54
N GLU A 507 -13.72 3.29 -1.48
CA GLU A 507 -14.74 4.35 -1.55
C GLU A 507 -16.15 3.78 -1.75
N GLU A 508 -16.35 2.88 -2.72
CA GLU A 508 -17.65 2.27 -3.02
C GLU A 508 -18.22 1.47 -1.83
N LYS A 509 -17.35 0.91 -0.98
CA LYS A 509 -17.72 0.17 0.23
C LYS A 509 -17.79 1.05 1.49
N GLY A 510 -17.54 2.35 1.39
CA GLY A 510 -17.50 3.24 2.56
C GLY A 510 -16.34 2.99 3.53
N ILE A 511 -15.31 2.25 3.09
CA ILE A 511 -14.16 1.85 3.91
C ILE A 511 -13.05 2.89 3.73
N GLY A 512 -12.77 3.64 4.80
CA GLY A 512 -11.81 4.73 4.77
C GLY A 512 -12.44 6.05 4.30
N ARG A 513 -11.59 7.06 4.16
CA ARG A 513 -11.94 8.47 3.89
C ARG A 513 -10.80 9.12 3.09
N PRO A 514 -11.00 10.32 2.49
CA PRO A 514 -9.96 11.05 1.77
C PRO A 514 -8.59 11.11 2.48
N SER A 515 -8.58 11.21 3.81
CA SER A 515 -7.37 11.25 4.63
C SER A 515 -6.66 9.90 4.80
N THR A 516 -7.31 8.77 4.49
CA THR A 516 -6.82 7.43 4.86
C THR A 516 -6.51 6.52 3.69
N PHE A 517 -7.11 6.69 2.50
CA PHE A 517 -6.92 5.79 1.35
C PHE A 517 -5.44 5.46 1.06
N ALA A 518 -4.60 6.49 0.89
CA ALA A 518 -3.18 6.31 0.62
C ALA A 518 -2.43 5.63 1.76
N SER A 519 -2.80 5.92 3.02
CA SER A 519 -2.15 5.33 4.19
C SER A 519 -2.53 3.86 4.40
N ILE A 520 -3.77 3.48 4.07
CA ILE A 520 -4.26 2.10 4.16
C ILE A 520 -3.44 1.22 3.22
N ILE A 521 -3.31 1.65 1.96
CA ILE A 521 -2.54 0.94 0.93
C ILE A 521 -1.06 0.83 1.32
N ASP A 522 -0.46 1.92 1.78
CA ASP A 522 0.93 1.92 2.24
C ASP A 522 1.15 0.97 3.42
N VAL A 523 0.19 0.89 4.35
CA VAL A 523 0.27 -0.01 5.52
C VAL A 523 0.21 -1.48 5.12
N ILE A 524 -0.75 -1.89 4.28
CA ILE A 524 -0.89 -3.31 3.90
C ILE A 524 0.30 -3.79 3.06
N ILE A 525 0.93 -2.89 2.29
CA ILE A 525 2.16 -3.18 1.54
C ILE A 525 3.37 -3.28 2.48
N ASN A 526 3.57 -2.29 3.36
CA ASN A 526 4.72 -2.27 4.28
C ASN A 526 4.70 -3.41 5.30
N ARG A 527 3.52 -3.99 5.57
CA ARG A 527 3.36 -5.18 6.42
C ARG A 527 3.44 -6.50 5.65
N GLU A 528 3.75 -6.46 4.36
CA GLU A 528 3.90 -7.64 3.49
C GLU A 528 2.62 -8.50 3.39
N TYR A 529 1.46 -7.93 3.70
CA TYR A 529 0.18 -8.56 3.40
C TYR A 529 -0.12 -8.55 1.91
N VAL A 530 0.35 -7.51 1.23
CA VAL A 530 0.18 -7.33 -0.20
C VAL A 530 1.52 -6.95 -0.81
N THR A 531 1.86 -7.55 -1.94
CA THR A 531 3.02 -7.17 -2.76
C THR A 531 2.55 -6.61 -4.09
N LYS A 532 3.44 -5.88 -4.77
CA LYS A 532 3.17 -5.36 -6.12
C LYS A 532 3.85 -6.24 -7.15
N ARG A 533 3.09 -6.70 -8.16
CA ARG A 533 3.60 -7.31 -9.39
C ARG A 533 3.17 -6.44 -10.57
N GLY A 534 4.09 -5.60 -11.05
CA GLY A 534 3.71 -4.47 -11.91
C GLY A 534 2.80 -3.50 -11.16
N GLN A 535 1.63 -3.21 -11.71
CA GLN A 535 0.59 -2.39 -11.06
C GLN A 535 -0.39 -3.20 -10.21
N ALA A 536 -0.37 -4.54 -10.33
CA ALA A 536 -1.29 -5.42 -9.62
C ALA A 536 -0.86 -5.63 -8.17
N LEU A 537 -1.83 -5.62 -7.27
CA LEU A 537 -1.73 -5.93 -5.85
C LEU A 537 -2.03 -7.43 -5.66
N VAL A 538 -1.03 -8.18 -5.21
CA VAL A 538 -1.11 -9.63 -4.98
C VAL A 538 -1.06 -9.87 -3.47
N PRO A 539 -2.02 -10.59 -2.88
CA PRO A 539 -1.96 -10.91 -1.45
C PRO A 539 -0.92 -11.99 -1.18
N SER A 540 -0.25 -11.92 -0.03
CA SER A 540 0.62 -13.00 0.44
C SER A 540 -0.20 -14.08 1.15
N TRP A 541 0.35 -15.29 1.28
CA TRP A 541 -0.27 -16.35 2.09
C TRP A 541 -0.43 -15.95 3.56
N LEU A 542 0.42 -15.05 4.06
CA LEU A 542 0.26 -14.46 5.39
C LEU A 542 -1.06 -13.67 5.50
N ALA A 543 -1.43 -12.93 4.45
CA ALA A 543 -2.71 -12.22 4.42
C ALA A 543 -3.89 -13.18 4.48
N PHE A 544 -3.83 -14.33 3.80
CA PHE A 544 -4.89 -15.35 3.88
C PHE A 544 -5.07 -15.87 5.32
N SER A 545 -3.98 -16.16 6.03
CA SER A 545 -4.06 -16.63 7.42
C SER A 545 -4.63 -15.56 8.36
N VAL A 546 -4.20 -14.30 8.21
CA VAL A 546 -4.71 -13.18 9.00
C VAL A 546 -6.19 -12.94 8.71
N VAL A 547 -6.59 -12.90 7.44
CA VAL A 547 -7.99 -12.70 7.04
C VAL A 547 -8.85 -13.83 7.59
N ARG A 548 -8.43 -15.09 7.45
CA ARG A 548 -9.18 -16.23 7.98
C ARG A 548 -9.38 -16.17 9.49
N LEU A 549 -8.30 -15.90 10.24
CA LEU A 549 -8.38 -15.73 11.69
C LEU A 549 -9.42 -14.68 12.08
N LEU A 550 -9.45 -13.57 11.34
CA LEU A 550 -10.39 -12.49 11.60
C LEU A 550 -11.82 -12.84 11.16
N GLU A 551 -12.01 -13.54 10.05
CA GLU A 551 -13.33 -14.00 9.61
C GLU A 551 -13.95 -15.01 10.59
N GLU A 552 -13.16 -15.92 11.15
CA GLU A 552 -13.66 -16.99 12.03
C GLU A 552 -13.91 -16.53 13.47
N HIS A 553 -13.10 -15.60 13.99
CA HIS A 553 -13.14 -15.22 15.41
C HIS A 553 -13.52 -13.76 15.67
N PHE A 554 -13.53 -12.94 14.63
CA PHE A 554 -13.78 -11.50 14.71
C PHE A 554 -14.67 -11.04 13.54
N ALA A 555 -15.62 -11.88 13.11
CA ALA A 555 -16.41 -11.68 11.90
C ALA A 555 -16.99 -10.26 11.79
N ASP A 556 -17.64 -9.80 12.86
CA ASP A 556 -18.23 -8.45 12.94
C ASP A 556 -17.17 -7.35 12.71
N LEU A 557 -15.94 -7.55 13.18
CA LEU A 557 -14.88 -6.53 13.12
C LEU A 557 -14.22 -6.39 11.74
N VAL A 558 -14.30 -7.40 10.89
CA VAL A 558 -13.76 -7.38 9.51
C VAL A 558 -14.84 -7.40 8.45
N ASP A 559 -16.09 -7.29 8.87
CA ASP A 559 -17.21 -7.06 7.98
C ASP A 559 -17.10 -5.68 7.32
N TYR A 560 -17.47 -5.64 6.03
CA TYR A 560 -17.38 -4.43 5.23
C TYR A 560 -18.41 -3.39 5.67
N ASP A 561 -19.63 -3.82 5.96
CA ASP A 561 -20.73 -2.94 6.36
C ASP A 561 -20.50 -2.41 7.77
N PHE A 562 -19.98 -3.24 8.68
CA PHE A 562 -19.55 -2.78 10.00
C PHE A 562 -18.43 -1.72 9.91
N THR A 563 -17.42 -1.96 9.07
CA THR A 563 -16.32 -0.98 8.91
C THR A 563 -16.81 0.35 8.35
N ALA A 564 -17.78 0.31 7.43
CA ALA A 564 -18.42 1.49 6.86
C ALA A 564 -19.27 2.22 7.90
N ALA A 565 -20.11 1.49 8.63
CA ALA A 565 -20.97 2.02 9.69
C ALA A 565 -20.17 2.74 10.78
N LEU A 566 -19.02 2.18 11.20
CA LEU A 566 -18.15 2.84 12.18
C LEU A 566 -17.61 4.19 11.69
N GLU A 567 -17.35 4.35 10.39
CA GLU A 567 -16.94 5.67 9.88
C GLU A 567 -18.12 6.65 9.82
N ASP A 568 -19.33 6.17 9.53
CA ASP A 568 -20.56 6.97 9.58
C ASP A 568 -20.89 7.42 11.01
N ASP A 569 -20.64 6.58 12.01
CA ASP A 569 -20.75 6.94 13.43
C ASP A 569 -19.74 8.02 13.84
N LEU A 570 -18.49 7.91 13.38
CA LEU A 570 -17.49 8.97 13.59
C LEU A 570 -17.93 10.29 12.95
N ASP A 571 -18.64 10.23 11.82
CA ASP A 571 -19.22 11.41 11.16
C ASP A 571 -20.42 11.95 11.96
N ALA A 572 -21.23 11.08 12.58
CA ALA A 572 -22.31 11.49 13.50
C ALA A 572 -21.75 12.16 14.76
N ILE A 573 -20.65 11.66 15.33
CA ILE A 573 -19.93 12.32 16.43
C ILE A 573 -19.41 13.69 15.98
N ALA A 574 -18.86 13.80 14.77
CA ALA A 574 -18.38 15.06 14.21
C ALA A 574 -19.49 16.11 14.03
N ARG A 575 -20.74 15.67 13.83
CA ARG A 575 -21.93 16.55 13.77
C ARG A 575 -22.59 16.80 15.14
N GLY A 576 -22.07 16.19 16.21
CA GLY A 576 -22.64 16.27 17.55
C GLY A 576 -23.93 15.46 17.75
N GLU A 577 -24.24 14.54 16.84
CA GLU A 577 -25.43 13.67 16.89
C GLU A 577 -25.23 12.47 17.85
N GLN A 578 -23.97 12.11 18.11
CA GLN A 578 -23.58 11.03 19.02
C GLN A 578 -22.49 11.50 20.00
N GLN A 579 -22.45 10.89 21.19
CA GLN A 579 -21.48 11.20 22.24
C GLN A 579 -20.31 10.20 22.23
N ARG A 580 -19.08 10.70 22.16
CA ARG A 580 -17.84 9.91 22.11
C ARG A 580 -17.78 8.80 23.17
N VAL A 581 -17.99 9.15 24.44
CA VAL A 581 -17.82 8.20 25.55
C VAL A 581 -18.90 7.10 25.52
N ALA A 582 -20.12 7.43 25.15
CA ALA A 582 -21.20 6.45 25.03
C ALA A 582 -20.89 5.46 23.90
N TRP A 583 -20.48 5.98 22.74
CA TRP A 583 -20.12 5.16 21.60
C TRP A 583 -18.90 4.25 21.87
N LEU A 584 -17.85 4.76 22.52
CA LEU A 584 -16.68 3.96 22.89
C LEU A 584 -17.02 2.86 23.90
N ASN A 585 -17.95 3.12 24.83
CA ASN A 585 -18.44 2.09 25.76
C ASN A 585 -19.15 0.97 25.01
N GLU A 586 -20.07 1.31 24.12
CA GLU A 586 -20.79 0.34 23.30
C GLU A 586 -19.84 -0.48 22.42
N PHE A 587 -18.89 0.17 21.74
CA PHE A 587 -17.90 -0.52 20.91
C PHE A 587 -17.02 -1.48 21.73
N TYR A 588 -16.53 -1.05 22.89
CA TYR A 588 -15.52 -1.80 23.63
C TYR A 588 -16.12 -2.81 24.60
N PHE A 589 -17.12 -2.42 25.40
CA PHE A 589 -17.75 -3.27 26.41
C PHE A 589 -19.03 -3.96 25.92
N GLY A 590 -19.63 -3.48 24.83
CA GLY A 590 -20.87 -4.02 24.26
C GLY A 590 -22.13 -3.27 24.70
N SER A 591 -23.24 -3.64 24.08
CA SER A 591 -24.61 -3.19 24.36
C SER A 591 -25.58 -4.37 24.12
N GLU A 592 -26.89 -4.14 24.22
CA GLU A 592 -27.90 -5.16 23.87
C GLU A 592 -27.83 -5.56 22.38
N ASN A 593 -27.33 -4.66 21.51
CA ASN A 593 -27.26 -4.86 20.07
C ASN A 593 -25.85 -5.21 19.56
N HIS A 594 -24.81 -5.00 20.38
CA HIS A 594 -23.42 -5.21 20.01
C HIS A 594 -22.66 -6.00 21.08
N VAL A 595 -21.95 -7.06 20.68
CA VAL A 595 -21.20 -7.91 21.60
C VAL A 595 -20.07 -7.15 22.31
N GLY A 596 -19.44 -6.19 21.63
CA GLY A 596 -18.31 -5.41 22.14
C GLY A 596 -16.97 -6.14 22.02
N LEU A 597 -15.91 -5.38 21.70
CA LEU A 597 -14.56 -5.93 21.45
C LEU A 597 -14.03 -6.75 22.63
N ARG A 598 -14.24 -6.26 23.86
CA ARG A 598 -13.74 -6.91 25.08
C ARG A 598 -14.37 -8.30 25.27
N HIS A 599 -15.68 -8.40 25.07
CA HIS A 599 -16.39 -9.66 25.22
C HIS A 599 -15.96 -10.68 24.16
N ILE A 600 -15.73 -10.25 22.92
CA ILE A 600 -15.20 -11.13 21.87
C ILE A 600 -13.84 -11.70 22.31
N LEU A 601 -12.93 -10.84 22.79
CA LEU A 601 -11.59 -11.25 23.22
C LEU A 601 -11.61 -12.21 24.41
N ASP A 602 -12.49 -11.98 25.38
CA ASP A 602 -12.61 -12.82 26.56
C ASP A 602 -13.24 -14.20 26.23
N ASN A 603 -13.93 -14.34 25.09
CA ASN A 603 -14.63 -15.56 24.66
C ASN A 603 -14.06 -16.21 23.37
N LEU A 604 -12.80 -15.95 23.01
CA LEU A 604 -12.19 -16.49 21.78
C LEU A 604 -12.09 -18.02 21.70
N GLY A 605 -12.17 -18.71 22.84
CA GLY A 605 -11.96 -20.15 22.91
C GLY A 605 -10.54 -20.60 22.55
N GLU A 606 -10.37 -21.90 22.27
CA GLU A 606 -9.11 -22.45 21.77
C GLU A 606 -9.01 -22.28 20.26
N ILE A 607 -8.12 -21.39 19.82
CA ILE A 607 -7.80 -21.20 18.39
C ILE A 607 -6.62 -22.11 18.03
N ASP A 608 -6.82 -23.07 17.13
CA ASP A 608 -5.75 -23.89 16.56
C ASP A 608 -4.94 -23.09 15.53
N ALA A 609 -3.77 -22.62 15.97
CA ALA A 609 -2.83 -21.90 15.10
C ALA A 609 -2.37 -22.75 13.91
N ARG A 610 -2.31 -24.08 14.02
CA ARG A 610 -1.87 -24.94 12.92
C ARG A 610 -2.91 -25.00 11.81
N GLU A 611 -4.19 -24.93 12.16
CA GLU A 611 -5.31 -24.95 11.21
C GLU A 611 -5.50 -23.59 10.54
N ILE A 612 -5.48 -22.49 11.31
CA ILE A 612 -5.59 -21.12 10.79
C ILE A 612 -4.53 -20.82 9.71
N ASN A 613 -3.32 -21.39 9.86
CA ASN A 613 -2.20 -21.20 8.94
C ASN A 613 -2.09 -22.30 7.88
N ALA A 614 -3.14 -23.09 7.65
CA ALA A 614 -3.16 -24.17 6.68
C ALA A 614 -4.13 -23.87 5.52
N THR A 615 -3.72 -24.04 4.27
CA THR A 615 -4.60 -23.96 3.11
C THR A 615 -4.51 -25.26 2.32
N LYS A 616 -5.61 -25.99 2.17
CA LYS A 616 -5.63 -27.22 1.37
C LYS A 616 -5.47 -26.88 -0.11
N ILE A 617 -4.57 -27.58 -0.79
CA ILE A 617 -4.36 -27.47 -2.24
C ILE A 617 -4.86 -28.77 -2.88
N GLY A 618 -6.16 -28.80 -3.17
CA GLY A 618 -6.86 -30.02 -3.56
C GLY A 618 -6.63 -31.16 -2.55
N ASP A 619 -6.51 -32.38 -3.06
CA ASP A 619 -6.14 -33.57 -2.29
C ASP A 619 -4.62 -33.84 -2.29
N VAL A 620 -3.83 -32.90 -2.82
CA VAL A 620 -2.40 -33.09 -3.11
C VAL A 620 -1.54 -32.77 -1.89
N ALA A 621 -1.76 -31.60 -1.29
CA ALA A 621 -0.94 -31.12 -0.19
C ALA A 621 -1.67 -30.07 0.65
N THR A 622 -1.14 -29.80 1.84
CA THR A 622 -1.57 -28.66 2.66
C THR A 622 -0.50 -27.57 2.61
N LEU A 623 -0.82 -26.41 2.04
CA LEU A 623 0.04 -25.25 2.14
C LEU A 623 0.07 -24.72 3.57
N ARG A 624 1.26 -24.47 4.08
CA ARG A 624 1.51 -23.89 5.40
C ARG A 624 2.47 -22.72 5.27
N PHE A 625 2.43 -21.83 6.26
CA PHE A 625 3.35 -20.70 6.32
C PHE A 625 4.42 -20.93 7.40
N GLY A 626 5.67 -20.99 6.98
CA GLY A 626 6.83 -21.13 7.86
C GLY A 626 7.65 -19.85 7.94
N ARG A 627 8.78 -19.92 8.67
CA ARG A 627 9.70 -18.78 8.85
C ARG A 627 10.27 -18.24 7.53
N TYR A 628 10.42 -19.09 6.52
CA TYR A 628 11.05 -18.75 5.24
C TYR A 628 10.02 -18.65 4.10
N GLY A 629 8.74 -18.52 4.45
CA GLY A 629 7.65 -18.38 3.49
C GLY A 629 6.76 -19.61 3.40
N PRO A 630 5.88 -19.65 2.39
CA PRO A 630 4.96 -20.75 2.16
C PRO A 630 5.70 -22.05 1.80
N TYR A 631 5.17 -23.18 2.26
CA TYR A 631 5.61 -24.52 1.87
C TYR A 631 4.40 -25.47 1.82
N LEU A 632 4.48 -26.49 0.96
CA LEU A 632 3.54 -27.59 0.91
C LEU A 632 3.96 -28.67 1.91
N ASP A 633 3.01 -29.08 2.74
CA ASP A 633 3.06 -30.22 3.64
C ASP A 633 2.36 -31.40 2.92
N VAL A 634 3.16 -32.32 2.40
CA VAL A 634 2.72 -33.44 1.54
C VAL A 634 2.72 -34.72 2.38
N PRO A 635 1.57 -35.40 2.53
CA PRO A 635 1.52 -36.67 3.27
C PRO A 635 2.23 -37.79 2.51
N ASN A 636 3.00 -38.61 3.22
CA ASN A 636 3.58 -39.85 2.71
C ASN A 636 2.73 -41.06 3.17
N ASP A 637 2.84 -42.18 2.46
CA ASP A 637 2.12 -43.43 2.76
C ASP A 637 2.48 -44.04 4.13
N ASP A 638 3.67 -43.72 4.66
CA ASP A 638 4.17 -44.18 5.96
C ASP A 638 3.70 -43.32 7.15
N GLY A 639 2.84 -42.31 6.89
CA GLY A 639 2.35 -41.37 7.89
C GLY A 639 3.32 -40.23 8.22
N THR A 640 4.47 -40.15 7.56
CA THR A 640 5.36 -38.97 7.60
C THR A 640 4.91 -37.90 6.62
N THR A 641 5.57 -36.74 6.63
CA THR A 641 5.26 -35.64 5.71
C THR A 641 6.53 -35.16 5.02
N ARG A 642 6.44 -34.94 3.71
CA ARG A 642 7.47 -34.28 2.90
C ARG A 642 7.15 -32.79 2.81
N ILE A 643 8.18 -31.96 2.92
CA ILE A 643 8.05 -30.51 2.79
C ILE A 643 8.59 -30.08 1.44
N VAL A 644 7.80 -29.27 0.72
CA VAL A 644 8.20 -28.68 -0.56
C VAL A 644 8.04 -27.17 -0.47
N ASN A 645 9.12 -26.41 -0.58
CA ASN A 645 9.04 -24.95 -0.51
C ASN A 645 8.33 -24.38 -1.75
N VAL A 646 7.47 -23.38 -1.55
CA VAL A 646 6.79 -22.71 -2.66
C VAL A 646 7.63 -21.49 -3.08
N PRO A 647 7.91 -21.29 -4.39
CA PRO A 647 8.63 -20.13 -4.88
C PRO A 647 7.99 -18.81 -4.42
N SER A 648 8.81 -17.81 -4.08
CA SER A 648 8.32 -16.56 -3.51
C SER A 648 7.61 -15.65 -4.52
N ASP A 649 7.83 -15.88 -5.81
CA ASP A 649 7.24 -15.16 -6.94
C ASP A 649 5.96 -15.80 -7.47
N LEU A 650 5.63 -17.02 -7.02
CA LEU A 650 4.39 -17.72 -7.38
C LEU A 650 3.20 -17.06 -6.68
N ALA A 651 2.26 -16.55 -7.45
CA ALA A 651 1.05 -15.94 -6.91
C ALA A 651 0.07 -17.01 -6.37
N PRO A 652 -0.81 -16.66 -5.42
CA PRO A 652 -1.74 -17.64 -4.85
C PRO A 652 -2.67 -18.33 -5.86
N ASP A 653 -3.17 -17.62 -6.88
CA ASP A 653 -3.99 -18.22 -7.96
C ASP A 653 -3.22 -19.13 -8.92
N GLU A 654 -1.89 -18.99 -9.00
CA GLU A 654 -1.01 -19.82 -9.83
C GLU A 654 -0.69 -21.16 -9.14
N LEU A 655 -0.88 -21.28 -7.83
CA LEU A 655 -0.69 -22.52 -7.08
C LEU A 655 -1.93 -23.43 -7.17
N THR A 656 -2.18 -23.95 -8.37
CA THR A 656 -3.22 -24.96 -8.62
C THR A 656 -2.80 -26.35 -8.11
N PRO A 657 -3.72 -27.33 -7.98
CA PRO A 657 -3.35 -28.71 -7.67
C PRO A 657 -2.33 -29.30 -8.64
N ASP A 658 -2.41 -28.96 -9.92
CA ASP A 658 -1.45 -29.43 -10.93
C ASP A 658 -0.09 -28.76 -10.74
N LYS A 659 -0.06 -27.46 -10.46
CA LYS A 659 1.19 -26.77 -10.14
C LYS A 659 1.82 -27.30 -8.85
N ALA A 660 1.01 -27.65 -7.85
CA ALA A 660 1.49 -28.28 -6.63
C ALA A 660 2.10 -29.66 -6.91
N ARG A 661 1.48 -30.50 -7.75
CA ARG A 661 2.08 -31.78 -8.19
C ARG A 661 3.39 -31.55 -8.93
N GLU A 662 3.44 -30.59 -9.86
CA GLU A 662 4.67 -30.22 -10.56
C GLU A 662 5.80 -29.87 -9.58
N LEU A 663 5.52 -29.07 -8.54
CA LEU A 663 6.50 -28.72 -7.51
C LEU A 663 6.93 -29.93 -6.66
N ILE A 664 6.03 -30.88 -6.41
CA ILE A 664 6.30 -32.10 -5.62
C ILE A 664 7.15 -33.10 -6.40
N ASP A 665 6.85 -33.25 -7.69
CA ASP A 665 7.50 -34.16 -8.63
C ASP A 665 8.81 -33.56 -9.18
N ALA A 666 8.98 -32.23 -9.08
CA ALA A 666 10.21 -31.57 -9.44
C ALA A 666 11.41 -32.25 -8.74
N PRO A 667 12.53 -32.46 -9.47
CA PRO A 667 13.73 -33.05 -8.89
C PRO A 667 14.12 -32.25 -7.64
N ILE A 668 14.24 -32.95 -6.51
CA ILE A 668 14.62 -32.29 -5.26
C ILE A 668 16.01 -31.70 -5.50
N ALA A 669 16.14 -30.37 -5.53
CA ALA A 669 17.45 -29.74 -5.36
C ALA A 669 18.12 -30.25 -4.07
N GLY A 670 17.28 -30.66 -3.12
CA GLY A 670 17.56 -31.25 -1.82
C GLY A 670 17.88 -32.75 -1.75
N ASP A 671 18.48 -33.36 -2.76
CA ASP A 671 19.39 -34.52 -2.56
C ASP A 671 20.71 -34.33 -3.34
N ARG A 672 21.02 -33.07 -3.71
CA ARG A 672 22.30 -32.76 -4.33
C ARG A 672 23.42 -32.98 -3.32
N VAL A 673 24.18 -34.05 -3.55
CA VAL A 673 25.44 -34.30 -2.87
C VAL A 673 26.43 -33.22 -3.28
N LEU A 674 26.78 -32.34 -2.34
CA LEU A 674 27.79 -31.30 -2.55
C LEU A 674 29.20 -31.86 -2.53
N GLY A 675 29.38 -33.03 -1.90
CA GLY A 675 30.62 -33.75 -1.72
C GLY A 675 30.78 -34.27 -0.30
N GLN A 676 31.95 -34.82 0.00
CA GLN A 676 32.26 -35.35 1.33
C GLN A 676 32.89 -34.27 2.22
N ASN A 677 32.45 -34.20 3.47
CA ASN A 677 33.12 -33.41 4.49
C ASN A 677 34.51 -34.04 4.77
N PRO A 678 35.62 -33.32 4.52
CA PRO A 678 36.97 -33.86 4.66
C PRO A 678 37.31 -34.29 6.10
N ASP A 679 36.64 -33.73 7.12
CA ASP A 679 36.93 -34.05 8.52
C ASP A 679 36.36 -35.41 8.96
N ASN A 680 35.29 -35.88 8.32
CA ASN A 680 34.56 -37.09 8.76
C ASN A 680 34.15 -38.04 7.63
N GLY A 681 34.44 -37.70 6.37
CA GLY A 681 34.14 -38.49 5.18
C GLY A 681 32.66 -38.61 4.82
N ARG A 682 31.76 -37.85 5.48
CA ARG A 682 30.31 -37.96 5.27
C ARG A 682 29.86 -37.07 4.11
N ASP A 683 28.92 -37.59 3.33
CA ASP A 683 28.28 -36.82 2.28
C ASP A 683 27.45 -35.67 2.88
N ILE A 684 27.61 -34.48 2.30
CA ILE A 684 26.77 -33.32 2.58
C ILE A 684 25.72 -33.21 1.49
N VAL A 685 24.46 -33.21 1.89
CA VAL A 685 23.32 -33.02 0.99
C VAL A 685 22.60 -31.73 1.34
N VAL A 686 22.11 -31.03 0.32
CA VAL A 686 21.06 -30.01 0.47
C VAL A 686 19.75 -30.75 0.76
N LYS A 687 18.81 -30.18 1.52
CA LYS A 687 17.45 -30.69 1.80
C LYS A 687 16.47 -29.53 1.98
N ASP A 688 15.19 -29.78 1.76
CA ASP A 688 14.12 -28.81 2.02
C ASP A 688 13.43 -29.07 3.37
N GLY A 689 13.09 -27.98 4.07
CA GLY A 689 12.44 -28.08 5.37
C GLY A 689 11.48 -26.92 5.66
N ARG A 690 10.71 -27.05 6.75
CA ARG A 690 9.74 -26.02 7.21
C ARG A 690 10.37 -24.63 7.47
N PHE A 691 11.68 -24.60 7.59
CA PHE A 691 12.47 -23.40 7.81
C PHE A 691 13.34 -23.09 6.58
N GLY A 692 12.85 -23.40 5.39
CA GLY A 692 13.61 -23.25 4.16
C GLY A 692 14.66 -24.35 3.97
N PRO A 693 15.48 -24.21 2.91
CA PRO A 693 16.48 -25.20 2.56
C PRO A 693 17.62 -25.25 3.60
N TYR A 694 18.15 -26.44 3.83
CA TYR A 694 19.21 -26.71 4.80
C TYR A 694 20.18 -27.76 4.28
N LEU A 695 21.35 -27.82 4.89
CA LEU A 695 22.38 -28.82 4.64
C LEU A 695 22.30 -29.89 5.73
N GLU A 696 22.49 -31.15 5.35
CA GLU A 696 22.53 -32.29 6.27
C GLU A 696 23.73 -33.18 5.96
N GLU A 697 24.44 -33.62 7.00
CA GLU A 697 25.41 -34.72 6.86
C GLU A 697 24.67 -36.06 6.87
N VAL A 698 24.86 -36.86 5.82
CA VAL A 698 24.29 -38.21 5.74
C VAL A 698 24.99 -39.13 6.75
N LEU A 699 24.19 -39.78 7.59
CA LEU A 699 24.70 -40.79 8.53
C LEU A 699 24.80 -42.15 7.83
N PRO A 700 25.80 -42.98 8.16
CA PRO A 700 25.86 -44.35 7.67
C PRO A 700 24.62 -45.13 8.15
N ALA A 701 24.03 -45.93 7.26
CA ALA A 701 22.90 -46.78 7.60
C ALA A 701 23.27 -47.72 8.75
N GLU A 702 22.44 -47.78 9.80
CA GLU A 702 22.59 -48.82 10.83
C GLU A 702 22.28 -50.19 10.20
N PRO A 703 23.08 -51.24 10.46
CA PRO A 703 22.76 -52.58 9.97
C PRO A 703 21.44 -53.05 10.58
N GLU A 704 20.54 -53.59 9.74
CA GLU A 704 19.29 -54.17 10.21
C GLU A 704 19.57 -55.24 11.28
N PRO A 705 18.90 -55.21 12.44
CA PRO A 705 19.03 -56.27 13.41
C PRO A 705 18.47 -57.57 12.83
N GLU A 706 19.28 -58.63 12.83
CA GLU A 706 18.85 -59.97 12.44
C GLU A 706 17.59 -60.40 13.23
N PRO A 707 16.62 -61.05 12.58
CA PRO A 707 15.38 -61.45 13.24
C PRO A 707 15.62 -62.58 14.24
N GLU A 708 15.46 -62.30 15.54
CA GLU A 708 15.36 -63.36 16.55
C GLU A 708 14.00 -64.10 16.43
N PRO A 709 13.98 -65.44 16.61
CA PRO A 709 12.79 -66.27 16.42
C PRO A 709 11.72 -66.07 17.51
N VAL A 710 10.46 -66.25 17.09
CA VAL A 710 9.24 -65.90 17.79
C VAL A 710 8.86 -66.88 18.92
N ALA A 711 8.78 -66.32 20.14
CA ALA A 711 7.88 -66.53 21.30
C ALA A 711 7.30 -67.91 21.68
N THR A 712 7.25 -68.16 22.99
CA THR A 712 6.05 -68.68 23.69
C THR A 712 5.81 -67.97 25.04
N GLU A 713 4.55 -68.05 25.49
CA GLU A 713 3.78 -67.13 26.33
C GLU A 713 4.09 -67.11 27.85
N GLY A 714 3.71 -66.01 28.53
CA GLY A 714 3.30 -66.06 29.95
C GLY A 714 3.78 -64.93 30.89
N ALA A 715 2.84 -64.05 31.28
CA ALA A 715 2.79 -63.22 32.49
C ALA A 715 3.65 -61.91 32.59
N PRO A 716 3.14 -60.86 33.26
CA PRO A 716 3.66 -59.50 33.15
C PRO A 716 4.87 -59.27 34.08
N LYS A 717 6.02 -58.93 33.50
CA LYS A 717 7.20 -58.43 34.24
C LYS A 717 7.42 -56.94 33.98
N LYS A 718 7.63 -56.20 35.08
CA LYS A 718 8.04 -54.78 35.12
C LYS A 718 9.13 -54.49 34.07
N ARG A 719 8.81 -53.65 33.09
CA ARG A 719 9.80 -53.10 32.15
C ARG A 719 10.61 -52.03 32.88
N VAL A 720 11.79 -52.42 33.36
CA VAL A 720 12.91 -51.52 33.60
C VAL A 720 13.16 -50.77 32.29
N ALA A 721 13.20 -49.43 32.34
CA ALA A 721 13.50 -48.60 31.18
C ALA A 721 14.89 -48.97 30.64
N LYS A 722 14.94 -49.73 29.55
CA LYS A 722 16.14 -49.81 28.71
C LYS A 722 16.38 -48.40 28.18
N LYS A 723 17.46 -47.77 28.65
CA LYS A 723 17.98 -46.50 28.16
C LYS A 723 18.18 -46.67 26.64
N LYS A 724 17.28 -46.07 25.84
CA LYS A 724 17.42 -46.00 24.38
C LYS A 724 18.76 -45.29 24.16
N VAL A 725 19.74 -45.99 23.60
CA VAL A 725 20.96 -45.34 23.12
C VAL A 725 20.47 -44.34 22.06
N GLU A 726 20.69 -43.06 22.30
CA GLU A 726 20.27 -42.00 21.40
C GLU A 726 21.10 -42.17 20.12
N ALA A 727 20.47 -42.61 19.02
CA ALA A 727 21.13 -42.66 17.72
C ALA A 727 21.73 -41.27 17.41
N PRO A 728 22.94 -41.19 16.86
CA PRO A 728 23.58 -39.91 16.58
C PRO A 728 22.67 -39.09 15.65
N LYS A 729 22.32 -37.86 16.04
CA LYS A 729 21.53 -36.97 15.18
C LYS A 729 22.41 -36.41 14.06
N PRO A 730 21.94 -36.35 12.81
CA PRO A 730 22.72 -35.80 11.72
C PRO A 730 23.00 -34.32 11.98
N ARG A 731 24.21 -33.85 11.66
CA ARG A 731 24.52 -32.41 11.72
C ARG A 731 23.72 -31.71 10.64
N ARG A 732 23.19 -30.54 10.98
CA ARG A 732 22.40 -29.70 10.08
C ARG A 732 22.88 -28.25 10.11
N ALA A 733 22.82 -27.57 8.97
CA ALA A 733 23.05 -26.14 8.88
C ALA A 733 22.03 -25.49 7.94
N SER A 734 21.32 -24.45 8.38
CA SER A 734 20.37 -23.76 7.50
C SER A 734 21.09 -23.00 6.40
N ILE A 735 20.56 -23.07 5.18
CA ILE A 735 21.01 -22.20 4.09
C ILE A 735 20.47 -20.78 4.37
N PHE A 736 21.30 -19.79 4.08
CA PHE A 736 20.98 -18.39 4.30
C PHE A 736 19.96 -17.87 3.29
N LYS A 737 19.25 -16.78 3.62
CA LYS A 737 18.19 -16.25 2.73
C LYS A 737 18.78 -15.75 1.39
N SER A 738 20.03 -15.29 1.41
CA SER A 738 20.77 -14.81 0.25
C SER A 738 21.34 -15.91 -0.64
N MET A 739 21.34 -17.17 -0.18
CA MET A 739 21.97 -18.30 -0.87
C MET A 739 20.93 -19.13 -1.62
N SER A 740 21.31 -19.67 -2.78
CA SER A 740 20.47 -20.60 -3.54
C SER A 740 20.86 -22.06 -3.28
N PRO A 741 19.87 -22.95 -3.00
CA PRO A 741 20.07 -24.39 -2.98
C PRO A 741 20.73 -24.93 -4.26
N GLU A 742 20.46 -24.29 -5.40
CA GLU A 742 20.95 -24.68 -6.72
C GLU A 742 22.39 -24.24 -6.99
N THR A 743 22.97 -23.32 -6.22
CA THR A 743 24.31 -22.79 -6.49
C THR A 743 25.29 -22.97 -5.34
N ILE A 744 24.83 -23.42 -4.17
CA ILE A 744 25.68 -23.59 -2.98
C ILE A 744 26.76 -24.66 -3.17
N ASP A 745 28.02 -24.31 -2.97
CA ASP A 745 29.14 -25.25 -3.09
C ASP A 745 29.52 -25.90 -1.73
N LEU A 746 30.39 -26.91 -1.81
CA LEU A 746 30.89 -27.65 -0.64
C LEU A 746 31.64 -26.73 0.35
N GLU A 747 32.41 -25.75 -0.15
CA GLU A 747 33.19 -24.84 0.69
C GLU A 747 32.26 -23.98 1.57
N THR A 748 31.23 -23.41 0.96
CA THR A 748 30.21 -22.62 1.64
C THR A 748 29.41 -23.49 2.62
N ALA A 749 29.10 -24.73 2.24
CA ALA A 749 28.41 -25.67 3.12
C ALA A 749 29.23 -25.98 4.39
N LEU A 750 30.53 -26.23 4.26
CA LEU A 750 31.42 -26.45 5.41
C LEU A 750 31.51 -25.22 6.30
N LYS A 751 31.53 -24.00 5.73
CA LYS A 751 31.43 -22.75 6.50
C LYS A 751 30.14 -22.69 7.31
N LEU A 752 29.00 -23.07 6.73
CA LEU A 752 27.73 -23.11 7.46
C LEU A 752 27.71 -24.14 8.59
N PHE A 753 28.33 -25.32 8.40
CA PHE A 753 28.47 -26.33 9.47
C PHE A 753 29.40 -25.91 10.62
N SER A 754 30.25 -24.90 10.40
CA SER A 754 31.09 -24.32 11.46
C SER A 754 30.32 -23.43 12.44
N LEU A 755 29.03 -23.15 12.16
CA LEU A 755 28.18 -22.35 13.03
C LEU A 755 27.54 -23.21 14.14
N PRO A 756 27.46 -22.71 15.38
CA PRO A 756 27.91 -21.39 15.86
C PRO A 756 29.44 -21.22 15.90
N ARG A 757 29.96 -20.15 15.29
CA ARG A 757 31.40 -19.82 15.29
C ARG A 757 31.76 -19.09 16.57
N THR A 758 32.74 -19.59 17.32
CA THR A 758 33.29 -18.86 18.47
C THR A 758 34.18 -17.72 17.98
N VAL A 759 33.78 -16.47 18.25
CA VAL A 759 34.54 -15.26 17.87
C VAL A 759 35.69 -15.02 18.84
N GLY A 760 35.51 -15.37 20.11
CA GLY A 760 36.50 -15.26 21.18
C GLY A 760 35.87 -15.30 22.56
N VAL A 761 36.66 -15.04 23.59
CA VAL A 761 36.20 -14.95 24.98
C VAL A 761 36.25 -13.49 25.41
N ASP A 762 35.18 -12.99 26.02
CA ASP A 762 35.17 -11.65 26.59
C ASP A 762 36.22 -11.54 27.73
N PRO A 763 37.22 -10.65 27.64
CA PRO A 763 38.26 -10.51 28.65
C PRO A 763 37.71 -10.15 30.04
N GLU A 764 36.59 -9.40 30.10
CA GLU A 764 36.01 -8.93 31.36
C GLU A 764 35.15 -10.01 32.04
N THR A 765 34.32 -10.70 31.27
CA THR A 765 33.34 -11.65 31.82
C THR A 765 33.73 -13.11 31.66
N GLN A 766 34.86 -13.40 31.00
CA GLN A 766 35.35 -14.75 30.66
C GLN A 766 34.28 -15.61 29.94
N THR A 767 33.32 -14.97 29.30
CA THR A 767 32.18 -15.63 28.65
C THR A 767 32.48 -15.77 27.15
N PRO A 768 32.31 -16.96 26.56
CA PRO A 768 32.45 -17.14 25.11
C PRO A 768 31.44 -16.28 24.35
N ILE A 769 31.92 -15.62 23.29
CA ILE A 769 31.10 -14.90 22.32
C ILE A 769 31.00 -15.78 21.07
N THR A 770 29.78 -16.18 20.70
CA THR A 770 29.52 -16.92 19.47
C THR A 770 28.77 -16.07 18.45
N ALA A 771 29.12 -16.22 17.17
CA ALA A 771 28.38 -15.69 16.03
C ALA A 771 27.58 -16.82 15.39
N GLN A 772 26.30 -16.57 15.13
CA GLN A 772 25.37 -17.56 14.61
C GLN A 772 24.22 -16.88 13.87
N ASN A 773 23.53 -17.64 13.02
CA ASN A 773 22.30 -17.19 12.38
C ASN A 773 21.09 -17.74 13.14
N GLY A 774 20.21 -16.86 13.60
CA GLY A 774 19.03 -17.21 14.42
C GLY A 774 17.73 -16.78 13.76
N PRO A 775 16.57 -16.95 14.42
CA PRO A 775 15.24 -16.62 13.90
C PRO A 775 15.11 -15.21 13.29
N TYR A 776 15.86 -14.24 13.83
CA TYR A 776 15.80 -12.82 13.46
C TYR A 776 17.01 -12.34 12.65
N GLY A 777 17.75 -13.27 12.02
CA GLY A 777 18.95 -12.98 11.24
C GLY A 777 20.26 -13.22 12.01
N PRO A 778 21.39 -12.74 11.48
CA PRO A 778 22.72 -12.95 12.03
C PRO A 778 22.85 -12.24 13.38
N TYR A 779 23.44 -12.89 14.37
CA TYR A 779 23.60 -12.31 15.71
C TYR A 779 24.80 -12.88 16.47
N LEU A 780 25.29 -12.08 17.40
CA LEU A 780 26.24 -12.47 18.44
C LEU A 780 25.50 -12.90 19.70
N LYS A 781 26.05 -13.88 20.41
CA LYS A 781 25.57 -14.31 21.71
C LYS A 781 26.72 -14.34 22.72
N LYS A 782 26.53 -13.69 23.86
CA LYS A 782 27.44 -13.67 25.02
C LYS A 782 26.64 -14.07 26.25
N GLY A 783 26.68 -15.36 26.62
CA GLY A 783 25.83 -15.91 27.67
C GLY A 783 24.34 -15.77 27.34
N THR A 784 23.63 -14.91 28.08
CA THR A 784 22.21 -14.58 27.86
C THR A 784 21.99 -13.28 27.07
N ASP A 785 23.05 -12.47 26.85
CA ASP A 785 22.93 -11.27 26.00
C ASP A 785 23.12 -11.64 24.53
N SER A 786 22.35 -10.99 23.66
CA SER A 786 22.37 -11.24 22.22
C SER A 786 22.25 -9.94 21.45
N ARG A 787 23.06 -9.78 20.39
CA ARG A 787 23.15 -8.56 19.58
C ARG A 787 23.06 -8.90 18.11
N SER A 788 22.15 -8.25 17.38
CA SER A 788 22.01 -8.46 15.94
C SER A 788 23.23 -7.94 15.18
N LEU A 789 23.60 -8.64 14.12
CA LEU A 789 24.59 -8.24 13.13
C LEU A 789 23.88 -7.63 11.91
N ALA A 790 24.65 -6.96 11.05
CA ALA A 790 24.13 -6.23 9.90
C ALA A 790 23.86 -7.13 8.68
N SER A 791 24.71 -8.13 8.46
CA SER A 791 24.63 -9.04 7.32
C SER A 791 25.05 -10.46 7.71
N GLU A 792 24.67 -11.41 6.88
CA GLU A 792 25.01 -12.83 7.06
C GLU A 792 26.52 -13.07 6.95
N ASP A 793 27.21 -12.37 6.04
CA ASP A 793 28.68 -12.43 5.88
C ASP A 793 29.42 -12.01 7.15
N GLN A 794 28.87 -11.03 7.88
CA GLN A 794 29.47 -10.54 9.12
C GLN A 794 29.61 -11.64 10.18
N ILE A 795 28.85 -12.74 10.11
CA ILE A 795 29.01 -13.89 11.01
C ILE A 795 30.43 -14.48 10.89
N PHE A 796 30.95 -14.55 9.67
CA PHE A 796 32.22 -15.21 9.37
C PHE A 796 33.42 -14.29 9.55
N ASP A 797 33.23 -12.98 9.39
CA ASP A 797 34.35 -12.03 9.38
C ASP A 797 34.48 -11.21 10.66
N ILE A 798 33.45 -11.17 11.51
CA ILE A 798 33.49 -10.36 12.73
C ILE A 798 34.62 -10.79 13.67
N THR A 799 35.38 -9.80 14.15
CA THR A 799 36.48 -9.99 15.10
C THR A 799 36.01 -9.80 16.54
N LEU A 800 36.82 -10.28 17.50
CA LEU A 800 36.52 -10.11 18.93
C LEU A 800 36.40 -8.63 19.32
N GLU A 801 37.27 -7.77 18.79
CA GLU A 801 37.25 -6.32 19.06
C GLU A 801 35.93 -5.67 18.61
N GLN A 802 35.48 -5.99 17.38
CA GLN A 802 34.22 -5.50 16.85
C GLN A 802 33.02 -6.04 17.62
N ALA A 803 33.06 -7.31 18.04
CA ALA A 803 32.00 -7.90 18.86
C ALA A 803 31.90 -7.20 20.22
N LEU A 804 33.03 -6.90 20.87
CA LEU A 804 33.07 -6.16 22.14
C LEU A 804 32.54 -4.72 21.97
N GLU A 805 32.85 -4.04 20.87
CA GLU A 805 32.30 -2.72 20.55
C GLU A 805 30.77 -2.76 20.44
N ILE A 806 30.20 -3.77 19.77
CA ILE A 806 28.75 -3.96 19.69
C ILE A 806 28.12 -4.20 21.07
N TYR A 807 28.80 -4.95 21.95
CA TYR A 807 28.32 -5.18 23.32
C TYR A 807 28.44 -3.95 24.22
N ALA A 808 29.41 -3.06 23.97
CA ALA A 808 29.57 -1.79 24.68
C ALA A 808 28.44 -0.78 24.37
N GLN A 809 27.76 -0.94 23.23
CA GLN A 809 26.62 -0.10 22.88
C GLN A 809 25.37 -0.48 23.70
N PRO A 810 24.51 0.49 24.08
CA PRO A 810 23.25 0.19 24.75
C PRO A 810 22.35 -0.67 23.85
N LYS A 811 21.62 -1.64 24.44
CA LYS A 811 20.83 -2.70 23.77
C LYS A 811 19.77 -2.25 22.75
N TYR A 812 19.57 -0.94 22.60
CA TYR A 812 18.57 -0.34 21.71
C TYR A 812 19.17 0.56 20.62
N ALA A 813 20.46 0.49 20.33
CA ALA A 813 21.10 1.25 19.26
C ALA A 813 21.34 0.38 18.00
N ASN A 814 20.32 0.31 17.15
CA ASN A 814 20.30 0.16 15.68
C ASN A 814 21.29 -0.73 14.90
N ARG A 815 20.68 -1.54 14.02
CA ARG A 815 21.07 -1.84 12.62
C ARG A 815 22.23 -0.98 12.09
N ALA A 816 23.41 -1.57 11.93
CA ALA A 816 24.44 -0.99 11.06
C ALA A 816 24.01 -1.18 9.60
N ALA A 817 23.96 -0.08 8.84
CA ALA A 817 23.51 -0.06 7.45
C ALA A 817 24.57 -0.68 6.53
N SER A 818 24.17 -1.65 5.71
CA SER A 818 24.92 -2.08 4.51
C SER A 818 25.09 -0.90 3.55
N PHE A 819 26.19 -0.88 2.80
CA PHE A 819 26.44 0.11 1.75
C PHE A 819 25.99 -0.44 0.39
N LEU A 820 25.44 0.44 -0.45
CA LEU A 820 24.85 0.13 -1.75
C LEU A 820 25.89 0.16 -2.88
N LYS A 821 26.95 0.96 -2.77
CA LYS A 821 28.01 1.13 -3.78
C LYS A 821 29.28 1.73 -3.15
N GLU A 822 30.47 1.38 -3.63
CA GLU A 822 31.77 1.94 -3.18
C GLU A 822 32.58 2.41 -4.39
N PHE A 823 33.21 3.58 -4.30
CA PHE A 823 34.10 4.16 -5.30
C PHE A 823 35.51 4.36 -4.73
N GLU A 824 36.43 4.80 -5.59
CA GLU A 824 37.79 5.19 -5.22
C GLU A 824 37.82 6.29 -4.14
N ALA A 825 39.01 6.52 -3.58
CA ALA A 825 39.19 7.50 -2.52
C ALA A 825 38.87 8.91 -3.01
N ASP A 826 38.12 9.66 -2.18
CA ASP A 826 37.82 11.06 -2.46
C ASP A 826 39.12 11.88 -2.55
N PRO A 827 39.32 12.69 -3.61
CA PRO A 827 40.54 13.45 -3.82
C PRO A 827 40.90 14.45 -2.70
N VAL A 828 39.93 14.80 -1.83
CA VAL A 828 40.11 15.79 -0.76
C VAL A 828 40.25 15.13 0.61
N SER A 829 39.47 14.10 0.92
CA SER A 829 39.55 13.42 2.22
C SER A 829 40.45 12.18 2.24
N GLY A 830 40.85 11.68 1.07
CA GLY A 830 41.71 10.49 0.92
C GLY A 830 41.07 9.19 1.39
N LYS A 831 39.74 9.18 1.62
CA LYS A 831 38.97 8.04 2.12
C LYS A 831 38.02 7.50 1.04
N PRO A 832 37.73 6.18 1.02
CA PRO A 832 36.82 5.59 0.04
C PRO A 832 35.43 6.23 0.14
N ILE A 833 34.86 6.56 -1.02
CA ILE A 833 33.49 7.09 -1.11
C ILE A 833 32.52 5.92 -1.15
N ARG A 834 31.50 5.96 -0.30
CA ARG A 834 30.47 4.92 -0.18
C ARG A 834 29.08 5.52 -0.30
N ILE A 835 28.20 4.84 -1.01
CA ILE A 835 26.76 5.10 -0.99
C ILE A 835 26.13 4.19 0.07
N LYS A 836 25.40 4.75 1.02
CA LYS A 836 24.71 3.99 2.08
C LYS A 836 23.23 4.30 2.08
N ASP A 837 22.43 3.34 2.52
CA ASP A 837 21.02 3.61 2.75
C ASP A 837 20.79 4.28 4.11
N GLY A 838 19.93 5.29 4.13
CA GLY A 838 19.74 6.17 5.28
C GLY A 838 18.26 6.46 5.53
N ARG A 839 17.93 6.93 6.74
CA ARG A 839 16.56 7.29 7.15
C ARG A 839 15.85 8.26 6.19
N PHE A 840 16.59 8.98 5.35
CA PHE A 840 16.09 9.99 4.42
C PHE A 840 16.30 9.63 2.94
N GLY A 841 16.65 8.37 2.63
CA GLY A 841 17.08 7.90 1.33
C GLY A 841 18.59 7.66 1.27
N ALA A 842 19.04 7.03 0.18
CA ALA A 842 20.44 6.74 -0.07
C ALA A 842 21.30 8.02 -0.03
N TYR A 843 22.52 7.93 0.47
CA TYR A 843 23.43 9.07 0.62
C TYR A 843 24.88 8.68 0.31
N VAL A 844 25.62 9.59 -0.30
CA VAL A 844 27.06 9.50 -0.56
C VAL A 844 27.82 9.94 0.71
N THR A 845 28.84 9.18 1.11
CA THR A 845 29.68 9.46 2.26
C THR A 845 31.14 9.08 2.04
N ASP A 846 32.08 9.92 2.48
CA ASP A 846 33.51 9.58 2.58
C ASP A 846 33.92 9.19 4.02
N GLY A 847 32.93 8.91 4.87
CA GLY A 847 33.10 8.65 6.31
C GLY A 847 33.18 9.92 7.19
N THR A 848 33.25 11.12 6.61
CA THR A 848 33.27 12.39 7.36
C THR A 848 32.15 13.36 6.94
N THR A 849 31.84 13.40 5.66
CA THR A 849 30.85 14.25 5.01
C THR A 849 29.77 13.34 4.40
N ASN A 850 28.52 13.60 4.74
CA ASN A 850 27.38 12.81 4.25
C ASN A 850 26.46 13.70 3.40
N VAL A 851 26.10 13.22 2.20
CA VAL A 851 25.28 13.95 1.22
C VAL A 851 24.19 13.05 0.71
N THR A 852 22.94 13.35 1.06
CA THR A 852 21.78 12.60 0.57
C THR A 852 21.66 12.72 -0.94
N ILE A 853 21.43 11.59 -1.62
CA ILE A 853 21.12 11.55 -3.05
C ILE A 853 19.75 12.22 -3.24
N PRO A 854 19.63 13.20 -4.15
CA PRO A 854 18.37 13.90 -4.38
C PRO A 854 17.21 12.95 -4.71
N ARG A 855 16.01 13.25 -4.22
CA ARG A 855 14.81 12.46 -4.51
C ARG A 855 14.53 12.50 -6.02
N GLY A 856 14.70 11.36 -6.70
CA GLY A 856 14.58 11.23 -8.15
C GLY A 856 15.80 10.58 -8.82
N GLN A 857 16.93 10.45 -8.12
CA GLN A 857 18.09 9.65 -8.54
C GLN A 857 18.24 8.42 -7.62
N THR A 858 18.68 7.31 -8.20
CA THR A 858 19.00 6.06 -7.49
C THR A 858 20.50 5.96 -7.20
N ALA A 859 20.90 4.97 -6.38
CA ALA A 859 22.32 4.72 -6.11
C ALA A 859 23.11 4.31 -7.37
N ASP A 860 22.43 3.77 -8.38
CA ASP A 860 23.05 3.33 -9.63
C ASP A 860 23.39 4.49 -10.56
N ASP A 861 22.60 5.57 -10.48
CA ASP A 861 22.76 6.78 -11.31
C ASP A 861 23.93 7.68 -10.87
N VAL A 862 24.52 7.40 -9.69
CA VAL A 862 25.66 8.16 -9.17
C VAL A 862 26.96 7.57 -9.71
N THR A 863 27.73 8.36 -10.45
CA THR A 863 29.11 8.03 -10.88
C THR A 863 30.14 8.53 -9.86
N PHE A 864 31.40 8.14 -10.02
CA PHE A 864 32.48 8.61 -9.15
C PHE A 864 32.63 10.14 -9.19
N GLU A 865 32.59 10.77 -10.37
CA GLU A 865 32.71 12.23 -10.47
C GLU A 865 31.53 12.95 -9.79
N VAL A 866 30.31 12.42 -9.95
CA VAL A 866 29.11 12.96 -9.29
C VAL A 866 29.22 12.83 -7.78
N ALA A 867 29.70 11.69 -7.27
CA ALA A 867 29.89 11.44 -5.85
C ALA A 867 30.92 12.41 -5.21
N VAL A 868 32.05 12.64 -5.89
CA VAL A 868 33.08 13.62 -5.48
C VAL A 868 32.50 15.03 -5.47
N GLN A 869 31.77 15.42 -6.52
CA GLN A 869 31.17 16.75 -6.63
C GLN A 869 30.13 16.99 -5.53
N MET A 870 29.28 16.00 -5.24
CA MET A 870 28.29 16.08 -4.17
C MET A 870 28.95 16.31 -2.81
N LEU A 871 30.05 15.60 -2.51
CA LEU A 871 30.82 15.77 -1.28
C LEU A 871 31.49 17.14 -1.24
N ALA A 872 32.07 17.61 -2.34
CA ALA A 872 32.68 18.93 -2.46
C ALA A 872 31.67 20.06 -2.21
N ASP A 873 30.49 19.98 -2.83
CA ASP A 873 29.40 20.95 -2.66
C ASP A 873 28.90 21.01 -1.21
N LYS A 874 28.90 19.86 -0.52
CA LYS A 874 28.52 19.81 0.89
C LYS A 874 29.58 20.42 1.80
N ARG A 875 30.86 20.19 1.51
CA ARG A 875 31.98 20.81 2.26
C ARG A 875 31.99 22.33 2.06
N ALA A 876 31.75 22.78 0.83
CA ALA A 876 31.66 24.21 0.50
C ALA A 876 30.53 24.93 1.23
N LYS A 877 29.42 24.24 1.54
CA LYS A 877 28.29 24.79 2.31
C LYS A 877 28.57 24.99 3.81
N GLY A 878 29.67 24.43 4.35
CA GLY A 878 30.09 24.59 5.74
C GLY A 878 29.18 23.92 6.81
N PRO A 879 29.65 23.78 8.07
CA PRO A 879 28.86 23.20 9.15
C PRO A 879 27.75 24.16 9.61
N ALA A 880 26.57 23.63 9.91
CA ALA A 880 25.48 24.40 10.52
C ALA A 880 25.92 24.96 11.91
N PRO A 881 25.51 26.19 12.28
CA PRO A 881 25.99 26.86 13.50
C PRO A 881 25.65 26.08 14.79
N LYS A 882 26.67 25.86 15.65
CA LYS A 882 26.55 25.16 16.94
C LYS A 882 26.00 26.07 18.04
N ARG A 883 24.95 25.61 18.75
CA ARG A 883 24.51 26.15 20.06
C ARG A 883 25.50 25.73 21.15
N THR A 884 26.10 26.69 21.85
CA THR A 884 26.97 26.46 23.00
C THR A 884 26.14 26.15 24.25
N THR A 885 26.34 24.97 24.84
CA THR A 885 25.85 24.63 26.19
C THR A 885 26.92 24.97 27.22
N ARG A 886 26.65 25.98 28.06
CA ARG A 886 27.46 26.33 29.23
C ARG A 886 27.21 25.28 30.32
N ARG A 887 28.23 24.48 30.63
CA ARG A 887 28.22 23.48 31.72
C ARG A 887 28.38 24.22 33.05
N ALA A 888 27.33 24.25 33.88
CA ALA A 888 27.42 24.75 35.25
C ALA A 888 27.93 23.63 36.17
N THR A 889 29.07 23.86 36.81
CA THR A 889 29.62 23.05 37.89
C THR A 889 28.82 23.30 39.17
N THR A 890 28.23 22.24 39.73
CA THR A 890 27.52 22.28 41.01
C THR A 890 28.51 22.17 42.18
N THR A 891 28.66 23.24 42.96
CA THR A 891 29.27 23.22 44.28
C THR A 891 28.32 22.54 45.29
N ARG A 892 28.87 21.58 46.04
CA ARG A 892 28.17 20.77 47.04
C ARG A 892 28.04 21.56 48.35
N LYS A 893 26.81 21.82 48.81
CA LYS A 893 26.53 22.40 50.15
C LYS A 893 26.27 21.26 51.15
N PRO A 894 26.84 21.26 52.38
CA PRO A 894 26.63 20.17 53.34
C PRO A 894 25.25 20.23 54.00
N ALA A 895 24.73 19.05 54.34
CA ALA A 895 23.44 18.85 55.01
C ALA A 895 23.46 19.37 56.46
N ALA A 896 22.40 20.10 56.84
CA ALA A 896 22.13 20.46 58.23
C ALA A 896 21.48 19.27 58.96
N LYS A 897 22.09 18.83 60.07
CA LYS A 897 21.48 17.93 61.06
C LYS A 897 20.38 18.68 61.82
N LYS A 898 19.20 18.08 61.95
CA LYS A 898 18.25 18.42 63.02
C LYS A 898 18.34 17.36 64.12
N LYS A 899 18.49 17.84 65.36
CA LYS A 899 18.00 17.18 66.58
C LYS A 899 16.48 17.21 66.59
#